data_AF-U7QK91-F1
#
_entry.id   AF-U7QK91-F1
#
_cell.length_a   1.000
_cell.length_b   1.000
_cell.length_c   1.000
_cell.angle_alpha   90.00
_cell.angle_beta   90.00
_cell.angle_gamma   90.00
#
_symmetry.space_group_name_H-M   'P 1'
#
loop_
_entity.id
_entity.type
_entity.pdbx_description
1 polymer ?
#
loop_
_entity_poly.entity_id
_entity_poly.type
_entity_poly.pdbx_seq_one_letter_code
_entity_poly.pdbx_strand_id
1 'polypeptide(L)'
;MNINQQFHSLTNFSPRQFQQETISKIINSENVILRAPTGSGKTETAIAPFLFSKAFNLDFPNKLIYVVPLRTLANSLRLRVENLVHNWSKQYPDTRPLIVTLQTGENPEDPRFEGDIIFCTIDQVLSSFLNIPFSVGRGSANVNAGSIFASYLVFDELHLLDADRAFTTAIKVLKEVQGISQFLLMTATLTDELATKIKQEIKATKTEIVRVGDEDLAQIENNRCRTFQAISEPLTADVICDDIQKHNRKRVIVICNTVSQAQGLFKYLEDLNINNQFKITLLHSRFLASDRTSKERQLQDIFSQNCEDDGYCHILISTQVIEAGMNITCEVMHSQLCPMNSLLQRVGRCARFAGEQGEVYIYKTIQTQLDEDELDAEAIENSTQRKKRKYPPYPDELCEQTWEILINHTNSEQQDKNINFRIEEDWINQIHTVENIQQAERRQNQKDEFERNWEAAIFRGDKSVASELIRFIDSRSVFLWKEQPIILGEDDEENTVDVSQLDAFSIPIGTLCKVFKETQEEAYRLWGCAFHRIEPPQKGKEETYSQDSHSPIGSICILRTSARILLNSKYAYYDRNIGLVMGKDLERFELESSDSELNQSQKKRQVLKSEYQYKMDTYVGHLGCMWTCWRKPFKTEILKNGILTEVEFSSVRNELFKPGGKFIQSRIFPNASTEQSQALFEILVFLAILTHDLGKLQQKWQDVMQGWQTLAYQQFKGKNPKQFLIAHTDYDPTIPEQKAALKTYEKSQRKRPNHAIESAYLSKEILKQSLIPILKDCFEADREQMKNICWVILMATGRHHSAWTSGWKADDIVRKKRIELHPQAKNAIAESWCQLGRFLPNTLPLNPTNLSQTCYDLHELKLDIFSSDETEYQQLYTLVVRALRLCDQRSVQ
;
A
#
# COMPACT_ATOMS: atom_id res chain seq x y z
N MET A 1 -12.56 18.83 -25.97
CA MET A 1 -11.39 17.96 -26.19
C MET A 1 -11.82 16.76 -27.03
N ASN A 2 -11.06 16.39 -28.08
CA ASN A 2 -11.36 15.21 -28.89
C ASN A 2 -10.65 13.98 -28.30
N ILE A 3 -11.38 13.16 -27.52
CA ILE A 3 -10.81 11.97 -26.84
C ILE A 3 -10.07 11.04 -27.83
N ASN A 4 -10.59 10.87 -29.05
CA ASN A 4 -10.02 9.92 -30.01
C ASN A 4 -8.63 10.34 -30.48
N GLN A 5 -8.47 11.62 -30.83
CA GLN A 5 -7.16 12.17 -31.22
C GLN A 5 -6.16 12.11 -30.06
N GLN A 6 -6.61 12.43 -28.85
CA GLN A 6 -5.72 12.47 -27.68
C GLN A 6 -5.29 11.06 -27.27
N PHE A 7 -6.21 10.09 -27.28
CA PHE A 7 -5.90 8.71 -26.97
C PHE A 7 -4.98 8.07 -28.01
N HIS A 8 -5.20 8.37 -29.30
CA HIS A 8 -4.30 7.97 -30.36
C HIS A 8 -2.91 8.57 -30.17
N SER A 9 -2.81 9.82 -29.76
CA SER A 9 -1.48 10.42 -29.53
C SER A 9 -0.79 9.86 -28.27
N LEU A 10 -1.56 9.47 -27.24
CA LEU A 10 -1.03 8.84 -26.03
C LEU A 10 -0.51 7.42 -26.28
N THR A 11 -1.20 6.65 -27.13
CA THR A 11 -0.99 5.20 -27.24
C THR A 11 -0.53 4.71 -28.60
N ASN A 12 -0.62 5.55 -29.64
CA ASN A 12 -0.55 5.19 -31.07
C ASN A 12 -1.68 4.28 -31.58
N PHE A 13 -2.72 4.04 -30.77
CA PHE A 13 -3.89 3.25 -31.14
C PHE A 13 -5.16 4.09 -31.08
N SER A 14 -6.08 3.87 -32.02
CA SER A 14 -7.42 4.44 -31.90
C SER A 14 -8.12 3.82 -30.68
N PRO A 15 -8.83 4.61 -29.85
CA PRO A 15 -9.55 4.05 -28.72
C PRO A 15 -10.69 3.17 -29.21
N ARG A 16 -10.92 2.08 -28.49
CA ARG A 16 -12.13 1.27 -28.56
C ARG A 16 -13.30 2.01 -27.93
N GLN A 17 -14.53 1.59 -28.26
CA GLN A 17 -15.75 2.27 -27.80
C GLN A 17 -15.81 2.33 -26.26
N PHE A 18 -15.53 1.22 -25.57
CA PHE A 18 -15.55 1.20 -24.11
C PHE A 18 -14.51 2.14 -23.48
N GLN A 19 -13.36 2.35 -24.14
CA GLN A 19 -12.30 3.23 -23.67
C GLN A 19 -12.76 4.68 -23.78
N GLN A 20 -13.32 5.05 -24.93
CA GLN A 20 -13.87 6.38 -25.17
C GLN A 20 -14.99 6.70 -24.17
N GLU A 21 -15.92 5.77 -23.95
CA GLU A 21 -17.02 5.92 -23.00
C GLU A 21 -16.50 6.08 -21.57
N THR A 22 -15.60 5.20 -21.12
CA THR A 22 -15.03 5.26 -19.76
C THR A 22 -14.30 6.59 -19.52
N ILE A 23 -13.45 7.01 -20.45
CA ILE A 23 -12.70 8.27 -20.33
C ILE A 23 -13.65 9.46 -20.26
N SER A 24 -14.66 9.49 -21.12
CA SER A 24 -15.67 10.56 -21.14
C SER A 24 -16.41 10.67 -19.81
N LYS A 25 -16.89 9.55 -19.27
CA LYS A 25 -17.61 9.50 -17.98
C LYS A 25 -16.77 10.00 -16.81
N ILE A 26 -15.53 9.51 -16.69
CA ILE A 26 -14.61 9.93 -15.62
C ILE A 26 -14.31 11.44 -15.69
N ILE A 27 -14.05 11.98 -16.89
CA ILE A 27 -13.82 13.43 -17.07
C ILE A 27 -15.07 14.25 -16.71
N ASN A 28 -16.27 13.72 -16.96
CA ASN A 28 -17.54 14.34 -16.59
C ASN A 28 -17.93 14.12 -15.11
N SER A 29 -16.99 13.74 -14.26
CA SER A 29 -17.20 13.53 -12.82
C SER A 29 -18.20 12.42 -12.48
N GLU A 30 -18.31 11.40 -13.33
CA GLU A 30 -18.94 10.12 -13.01
C GLU A 30 -17.90 9.13 -12.48
N ASN A 31 -18.34 8.14 -11.70
CA ASN A 31 -17.52 6.99 -11.34
C ASN A 31 -17.83 5.84 -12.28
N VAL A 32 -16.86 4.96 -12.53
CA VAL A 32 -17.05 3.84 -13.48
C VAL A 32 -16.66 2.51 -12.86
N ILE A 33 -17.49 1.50 -13.10
CA ILE A 33 -17.15 0.08 -12.95
C ILE A 33 -16.93 -0.47 -14.35
N LEU A 34 -15.66 -0.63 -14.73
CA LEU A 34 -15.24 -1.14 -16.03
C LEU A 34 -15.06 -2.65 -15.99
N ARG A 35 -15.87 -3.36 -16.77
CA ARG A 35 -15.76 -4.81 -16.98
C ARG A 35 -15.14 -5.06 -18.35
N ALA A 36 -13.88 -5.49 -18.36
CA ALA A 36 -13.13 -5.71 -19.59
C ALA A 36 -12.11 -6.86 -19.44
N PRO A 37 -11.89 -7.66 -20.50
CA PRO A 37 -10.94 -8.76 -20.47
C PRO A 37 -9.52 -8.30 -20.20
N THR A 38 -8.68 -9.23 -19.75
CA THR A 38 -7.24 -8.98 -19.64
C THR A 38 -6.65 -8.67 -21.03
N GLY A 39 -5.70 -7.74 -21.10
CA GLY A 39 -5.09 -7.32 -22.37
C GLY A 39 -5.89 -6.31 -23.21
N SER A 40 -7.09 -5.89 -22.77
CA SER A 40 -7.94 -4.94 -23.51
C SER A 40 -7.46 -3.47 -23.52
N GLY A 41 -6.40 -3.12 -22.79
CA GLY A 41 -5.93 -1.73 -22.65
C GLY A 41 -6.59 -0.97 -21.49
N LYS A 42 -6.96 -1.68 -20.41
CA LYS A 42 -7.55 -1.10 -19.18
C LYS A 42 -6.64 -0.04 -18.56
N THR A 43 -5.33 -0.29 -18.53
CA THR A 43 -4.34 0.63 -17.96
C THR A 43 -4.34 1.98 -18.68
N GLU A 44 -4.22 2.01 -20.01
CA GLU A 44 -4.28 3.25 -20.79
C GLU A 44 -5.60 4.00 -20.58
N THR A 45 -6.71 3.25 -20.52
CA THR A 45 -8.05 3.79 -20.24
C THR A 45 -8.12 4.47 -18.88
N ALA A 46 -7.46 3.88 -17.86
CA ALA A 46 -7.42 4.42 -16.51
C ALA A 46 -6.52 5.66 -16.39
N ILE A 47 -5.38 5.71 -17.09
CA ILE A 47 -4.43 6.82 -17.01
C ILE A 47 -4.86 8.03 -17.86
N ALA A 48 -5.50 7.80 -19.00
CA ALA A 48 -5.85 8.84 -19.96
C ALA A 48 -6.64 10.03 -19.35
N PRO A 49 -7.69 9.85 -18.52
CA PRO A 49 -8.42 10.96 -17.92
C PRO A 49 -7.53 11.89 -17.10
N PHE A 50 -6.58 11.31 -16.36
CA PHE A 50 -5.63 12.08 -15.56
C PHE A 50 -4.71 12.93 -16.46
N LEU A 51 -4.04 12.33 -17.45
CA LEU A 51 -3.14 13.06 -18.35
C LEU A 51 -3.86 14.13 -19.18
N PHE A 52 -5.06 13.81 -19.67
CA PHE A 52 -5.91 14.74 -20.40
C PHE A 52 -6.32 15.90 -19.51
N SER A 53 -6.67 15.64 -18.26
CA SER A 53 -7.02 16.72 -17.33
C SER A 53 -5.89 17.70 -17.09
N LYS A 54 -4.63 17.23 -17.07
CA LYS A 54 -3.43 18.06 -16.93
C LYS A 54 -3.20 18.90 -18.19
N ALA A 55 -3.17 18.25 -19.36
CA ALA A 55 -2.92 18.91 -20.64
C ALA A 55 -3.96 19.98 -20.99
N PHE A 56 -5.22 19.76 -20.60
CA PHE A 56 -6.34 20.65 -20.95
C PHE A 56 -6.90 21.44 -19.75
N ASN A 57 -6.23 21.43 -18.60
CA ASN A 57 -6.60 22.14 -17.38
C ASN A 57 -8.07 21.91 -16.96
N LEU A 58 -8.51 20.65 -16.99
CA LEU A 58 -9.88 20.26 -16.64
C LEU A 58 -10.08 20.25 -15.12
N ASP A 59 -11.34 20.31 -14.67
CA ASP A 59 -11.65 20.21 -13.25
C ASP A 59 -11.59 18.75 -12.75
N PHE A 60 -10.36 18.28 -12.50
CA PHE A 60 -10.06 16.90 -12.12
C PHE A 60 -9.06 16.86 -10.95
N PRO A 61 -9.03 15.78 -10.14
CA PRO A 61 -8.02 15.58 -9.12
C PRO A 61 -6.60 15.72 -9.65
N ASN A 62 -5.74 16.39 -8.87
CA ASN A 62 -4.36 16.61 -9.28
C ASN A 62 -3.42 15.43 -8.98
N LYS A 63 -3.93 14.38 -8.33
CA LYS A 63 -3.24 13.12 -8.05
C LYS A 63 -4.06 11.93 -8.54
N LEU A 64 -3.36 10.87 -8.91
CA LEU A 64 -3.90 9.56 -9.22
C LEU A 64 -3.26 8.52 -8.28
N ILE A 65 -4.09 7.76 -7.58
CA ILE A 65 -3.65 6.57 -6.83
C ILE A 65 -4.17 5.34 -7.57
N TYR A 66 -3.24 4.56 -8.12
CA TYR A 66 -3.50 3.31 -8.82
C TYR A 66 -3.25 2.14 -7.86
N VAL A 67 -4.34 1.48 -7.48
CA VAL A 67 -4.40 0.43 -6.46
C VAL A 67 -4.44 -0.94 -7.13
N VAL A 68 -3.54 -1.82 -6.70
CA VAL A 68 -3.49 -3.21 -7.16
C VAL A 68 -3.50 -4.21 -6.00
N PRO A 69 -4.01 -5.44 -6.18
CA PRO A 69 -4.03 -6.47 -5.15
C PRO A 69 -2.64 -7.11 -4.92
N LEU A 70 -1.79 -7.09 -5.95
CA LEU A 70 -0.52 -7.82 -6.01
C LEU A 70 0.67 -6.89 -6.25
N ARG A 71 1.78 -7.17 -5.56
CA ARG A 71 3.01 -6.33 -5.58
C ARG A 71 3.68 -6.28 -6.95
N THR A 72 3.78 -7.42 -7.64
CA THR A 72 4.40 -7.55 -8.97
C THR A 72 3.69 -6.72 -10.02
N LEU A 73 2.35 -6.71 -9.97
CA LEU A 73 1.51 -5.90 -10.86
C LEU A 73 1.80 -4.40 -10.69
N ALA A 74 2.02 -3.92 -9.46
CA ALA A 74 2.29 -2.50 -9.18
C ALA A 74 3.54 -2.00 -9.93
N ASN A 75 4.64 -2.75 -9.86
CA ASN A 75 5.90 -2.34 -10.47
C ASN A 75 5.86 -2.37 -11.99
N SER A 76 5.29 -3.45 -12.57
CA SER A 76 5.12 -3.59 -14.02
C SER A 76 4.28 -2.46 -14.61
N LEU A 77 3.15 -2.15 -13.97
CA LEU A 77 2.29 -1.04 -14.41
C LEU A 77 2.96 0.32 -14.24
N ARG A 78 3.70 0.55 -13.14
CA ARG A 78 4.47 1.79 -12.96
C ARG A 78 5.42 2.04 -14.10
N LEU A 79 6.26 1.06 -14.46
CA LEU A 79 7.24 1.19 -15.55
C LEU A 79 6.55 1.46 -16.90
N ARG A 80 5.44 0.76 -17.18
CA ARG A 80 4.63 1.01 -18.38
C ARG A 80 4.11 2.44 -18.43
N VAL A 81 3.59 2.95 -17.30
CA VAL A 81 3.02 4.30 -17.22
C VAL A 81 4.08 5.39 -17.23
N GLU A 82 5.28 5.15 -16.69
CA GLU A 82 6.42 6.07 -16.86
C GLU A 82 6.75 6.30 -18.34
N ASN A 83 6.76 5.24 -19.15
CA ASN A 83 6.98 5.35 -20.59
C ASN A 83 5.85 6.12 -21.28
N LEU A 84 4.59 5.85 -20.90
CA LEU A 84 3.43 6.58 -21.44
C LEU A 84 3.49 8.08 -21.09
N VAL A 85 3.78 8.42 -19.84
CA VAL A 85 3.94 9.80 -19.36
C VAL A 85 5.09 10.48 -20.10
N HIS A 86 6.23 9.80 -20.26
CA HIS A 86 7.38 10.34 -20.97
C HIS A 86 7.02 10.66 -22.44
N ASN A 87 6.34 9.75 -23.13
CA ASN A 87 5.92 9.97 -24.51
C ASN A 87 4.88 11.09 -24.63
N TRP A 88 3.89 11.11 -23.72
CA TRP A 88 2.88 12.17 -23.66
C TRP A 88 3.50 13.56 -23.46
N SER A 89 4.48 13.66 -22.56
CA SER A 89 5.17 14.92 -22.25
C SER A 89 5.93 15.55 -23.43
N LYS A 90 6.31 14.75 -24.44
CA LYS A 90 6.95 15.27 -25.66
C LYS A 90 5.99 16.08 -26.52
N GLN A 91 4.71 15.72 -26.50
CA GLN A 91 3.66 16.38 -27.28
C GLN A 91 2.93 17.46 -26.47
N TYR A 92 2.71 17.20 -25.20
CA TYR A 92 2.05 18.09 -24.25
C TYR A 92 2.99 18.35 -23.06
N PRO A 93 3.99 19.23 -23.22
CA PRO A 93 4.94 19.52 -22.15
C PRO A 93 4.24 20.20 -20.98
N ASP A 94 4.29 19.56 -19.82
CA ASP A 94 3.82 20.13 -18.56
C ASP A 94 4.77 21.21 -18.04
N THR A 95 4.27 22.10 -17.18
CA THR A 95 5.10 23.11 -16.49
C THR A 95 6.22 22.50 -15.65
N ARG A 96 6.03 21.25 -15.21
CA ARG A 96 7.03 20.40 -14.57
C ARG A 96 6.81 18.93 -14.97
N PRO A 97 7.84 18.08 -14.97
CA PRO A 97 7.68 16.66 -15.18
C PRO A 97 6.72 16.04 -14.15
N LEU A 98 5.83 15.16 -14.60
CA LEU A 98 4.98 14.35 -13.72
C LEU A 98 5.81 13.27 -13.02
N ILE A 99 5.57 13.08 -11.73
CA ILE A 99 6.31 12.14 -10.90
C ILE A 99 5.47 10.88 -10.72
N VAL A 100 5.94 9.77 -11.29
CA VAL A 100 5.37 8.44 -11.07
C VAL A 100 6.16 7.72 -9.97
N THR A 101 5.48 7.17 -8.97
CA THR A 101 6.09 6.53 -7.79
C THR A 101 5.52 5.14 -7.50
N LEU A 102 6.27 4.33 -6.75
CA LEU A 102 5.85 3.03 -6.22
C LEU A 102 5.73 3.06 -4.69
N GLN A 103 4.59 2.64 -4.16
CA GLN A 103 4.41 2.43 -2.72
C GLN A 103 3.89 1.02 -2.42
N THR A 104 4.81 0.10 -2.13
CA THR A 104 4.52 -1.28 -1.73
C THR A 104 5.24 -1.61 -0.42
N GLY A 105 4.97 -2.79 0.15
CA GLY A 105 5.70 -3.24 1.35
C GLY A 105 7.20 -3.45 1.14
N GLU A 106 7.63 -3.77 -0.09
CA GLU A 106 9.04 -4.03 -0.44
C GLU A 106 9.73 -2.78 -1.00
N ASN A 107 9.00 -1.96 -1.75
CA ASN A 107 9.50 -0.72 -2.35
C ASN A 107 8.67 0.47 -1.81
N PRO A 108 9.09 1.10 -0.71
CA PRO A 108 8.41 2.24 -0.13
C PRO A 108 8.96 3.56 -0.69
N GLU A 109 8.95 3.76 -2.01
CA GLU A 109 9.50 4.99 -2.63
C GLU A 109 8.71 6.24 -2.22
N ASP A 110 7.41 6.07 -1.93
CA ASP A 110 6.49 7.16 -1.64
C ASP A 110 5.58 6.89 -0.44
N PRO A 111 6.14 6.87 0.79
CA PRO A 111 5.42 6.47 1.99
C PRO A 111 4.30 7.44 2.38
N ARG A 112 4.33 8.67 1.87
CA ARG A 112 3.37 9.75 2.16
C ARG A 112 2.42 10.07 1.00
N PHE A 113 2.47 9.32 -0.10
CA PHE A 113 1.66 9.55 -1.30
C PHE A 113 1.84 10.95 -1.89
N GLU A 114 3.09 11.38 -2.11
CA GLU A 114 3.49 12.70 -2.60
C GLU A 114 3.62 12.76 -4.14
N GLY A 115 3.79 11.64 -4.84
CA GLY A 115 3.82 11.55 -6.31
C GLY A 115 2.52 11.96 -7.01
N ASP A 116 2.60 12.23 -8.32
CA ASP A 116 1.43 12.59 -9.13
C ASP A 116 0.61 11.36 -9.52
N ILE A 117 1.31 10.27 -9.86
CA ILE A 117 0.73 8.97 -10.19
C ILE A 117 1.40 7.94 -9.29
N ILE A 118 0.63 7.38 -8.38
CA ILE A 118 1.15 6.51 -7.31
C ILE A 118 0.63 5.10 -7.53
N PHE A 119 1.53 4.18 -7.86
CA PHE A 119 1.21 2.75 -7.91
C PHE A 119 1.41 2.15 -6.52
N CYS A 120 0.38 1.50 -5.99
CA CYS A 120 0.44 0.96 -4.64
C CYS A 120 -0.40 -0.29 -4.44
N THR A 121 -0.07 -1.08 -3.42
CA THR A 121 -0.90 -2.22 -3.05
C THR A 121 -2.14 -1.78 -2.27
N ILE A 122 -3.21 -2.56 -2.37
CA ILE A 122 -4.45 -2.35 -1.60
C ILE A 122 -4.18 -2.17 -0.10
N ASP A 123 -3.25 -2.95 0.47
CA ASP A 123 -2.88 -2.88 1.88
C ASP A 123 -2.36 -1.49 2.28
N GLN A 124 -1.60 -0.83 1.39
CA GLN A 124 -1.02 0.50 1.65
C GLN A 124 -2.10 1.59 1.63
N VAL A 125 -3.06 1.49 0.72
CA VAL A 125 -4.17 2.44 0.60
C VAL A 125 -5.13 2.29 1.76
N LEU A 126 -5.60 1.06 2.03
CA LEU A 126 -6.59 0.83 3.09
C LEU A 126 -6.01 1.17 4.47
N SER A 127 -4.77 0.75 4.77
CA SER A 127 -4.13 1.09 6.05
C SER A 127 -3.92 2.60 6.22
N SER A 128 -3.58 3.30 5.13
CA SER A 128 -3.43 4.76 5.12
C SER A 128 -4.74 5.50 5.30
N PHE A 129 -5.83 5.03 4.69
CA PHE A 129 -7.16 5.62 4.86
C PHE A 129 -7.65 5.44 6.30
N LEU A 130 -7.42 4.26 6.86
CA LEU A 130 -7.80 3.88 8.23
C LEU A 130 -6.94 4.54 9.33
N ASN A 131 -6.06 5.50 8.98
CA ASN A 131 -5.08 6.12 9.89
C ASN A 131 -4.17 5.10 10.60
N ILE A 132 -3.93 3.93 10.01
CA ILE A 132 -3.02 2.90 10.54
C ILE A 132 -1.95 2.50 9.51
N PRO A 133 -1.32 3.46 8.80
CA PRO A 133 -0.47 3.16 7.66
C PRO A 133 0.68 2.21 8.04
N PHE A 134 0.99 1.32 7.11
CA PHE A 134 2.21 0.50 7.15
C PHE A 134 3.45 1.28 6.70
N SER A 135 3.26 2.32 5.88
CA SER A 135 4.34 3.09 5.27
C SER A 135 4.97 4.16 6.17
N VAL A 136 4.26 4.64 7.20
CA VAL A 136 4.75 5.69 8.11
C VAL A 136 4.54 5.34 9.58
N GLY A 137 5.38 5.90 10.44
CA GLY A 137 5.30 5.71 11.88
C GLY A 137 3.98 6.21 12.50
N ARG A 138 3.64 5.70 13.70
CA ARG A 138 2.40 6.05 14.41
C ARG A 138 2.21 7.56 14.62
N GLY A 139 3.30 8.30 14.80
CA GLY A 139 3.26 9.76 14.92
C GLY A 139 2.78 10.47 13.65
N SER A 140 2.95 9.86 12.47
CA SER A 140 2.61 10.39 11.14
C SER A 140 1.35 9.78 10.52
N ALA A 141 0.59 9.01 11.30
CA ALA A 141 -0.46 8.14 10.79
C ALA A 141 -1.63 8.86 10.09
N ASN A 142 -1.87 10.13 10.41
CA ASN A 142 -2.96 10.97 9.90
C ASN A 142 -2.62 11.72 8.59
N VAL A 143 -1.42 11.55 8.02
CA VAL A 143 -0.98 12.35 6.87
C VAL A 143 -1.48 11.81 5.52
N ASN A 144 -1.73 10.50 5.41
CA ASN A 144 -2.01 9.86 4.12
C ASN A 144 -3.49 9.89 3.74
N ALA A 145 -4.41 9.82 4.71
CA ALA A 145 -5.85 9.76 4.45
C ALA A 145 -6.34 10.94 3.57
N GLY A 146 -5.85 12.16 3.84
CA GLY A 146 -6.15 13.34 3.02
C GLY A 146 -5.74 13.20 1.55
N SER A 147 -4.68 12.44 1.25
CA SER A 147 -4.26 12.17 -0.13
C SER A 147 -5.31 11.37 -0.88
N ILE A 148 -5.90 10.37 -0.20
CA ILE A 148 -6.86 9.45 -0.81
C ILE A 148 -8.17 10.20 -1.11
N PHE A 149 -8.62 11.06 -0.20
CA PHE A 149 -9.75 11.96 -0.46
C PHE A 149 -9.51 12.91 -1.64
N ALA A 150 -8.26 13.33 -1.87
CA ALA A 150 -7.89 14.31 -2.88
C ALA A 150 -7.43 13.71 -4.23
N SER A 151 -7.53 12.39 -4.41
CA SER A 151 -7.00 11.69 -5.59
C SER A 151 -8.09 11.02 -6.41
N TYR A 152 -7.88 10.98 -7.72
CA TYR A 152 -8.58 10.03 -8.59
C TYR A 152 -8.10 8.62 -8.23
N LEU A 153 -9.04 7.72 -7.89
CA LEU A 153 -8.72 6.37 -7.42
C LEU A 153 -8.99 5.35 -8.51
N VAL A 154 -8.00 4.52 -8.83
CA VAL A 154 -8.15 3.40 -9.75
C VAL A 154 -7.94 2.11 -8.96
N PHE A 155 -8.95 1.26 -8.86
CA PHE A 155 -8.81 -0.08 -8.27
C PHE A 155 -8.80 -1.11 -9.40
N ASP A 156 -7.65 -1.74 -9.60
CA ASP A 156 -7.47 -2.79 -10.60
C ASP A 156 -7.59 -4.18 -9.96
N GLU A 157 -8.15 -5.13 -10.70
CA GLU A 157 -8.35 -6.53 -10.27
C GLU A 157 -9.03 -6.63 -8.88
N LEU A 158 -10.06 -5.81 -8.63
CA LEU A 158 -10.75 -5.71 -7.33
C LEU A 158 -11.31 -7.06 -6.82
N HIS A 159 -11.61 -7.99 -7.72
CA HIS A 159 -12.13 -9.32 -7.39
C HIS A 159 -11.09 -10.25 -6.73
N LEU A 160 -9.80 -9.89 -6.75
CA LEU A 160 -8.75 -10.62 -6.03
C LEU A 160 -8.69 -10.29 -4.54
N LEU A 161 -9.51 -9.33 -4.08
CA LEU A 161 -9.54 -8.95 -2.67
C LEU A 161 -10.31 -9.97 -1.83
N ASP A 162 -9.87 -10.12 -0.57
CA ASP A 162 -10.62 -10.88 0.43
C ASP A 162 -12.02 -10.26 0.60
N ALA A 163 -13.04 -11.04 0.26
CA ALA A 163 -14.42 -10.62 0.17
C ALA A 163 -15.03 -10.12 1.49
N ASP A 164 -14.53 -10.63 2.62
CA ASP A 164 -15.05 -10.30 3.95
C ASP A 164 -14.25 -9.11 4.56
N ARG A 165 -13.02 -8.87 4.09
CA ARG A 165 -12.06 -7.90 4.66
C ARG A 165 -11.73 -6.75 3.70
N ALA A 166 -10.64 -6.87 2.94
CA ALA A 166 -10.14 -5.84 2.03
C ALA A 166 -11.21 -5.34 1.07
N PHE A 167 -12.06 -6.23 0.54
CA PHE A 167 -13.14 -5.84 -0.36
C PHE A 167 -14.17 -4.98 0.39
N THR A 168 -14.68 -5.43 1.54
CA THR A 168 -15.62 -4.66 2.39
C THR A 168 -15.05 -3.28 2.75
N THR A 169 -13.79 -3.23 3.17
CA THR A 169 -13.10 -1.98 3.51
C THR A 169 -12.93 -1.09 2.30
N ALA A 170 -12.56 -1.62 1.12
CA ALA A 170 -12.48 -0.85 -0.11
C ALA A 170 -13.84 -0.24 -0.48
N ILE A 171 -14.93 -1.03 -0.40
CA ILE A 171 -16.29 -0.54 -0.64
C ILE A 171 -16.67 0.59 0.35
N LYS A 172 -16.31 0.47 1.63
CA LYS A 172 -16.51 1.53 2.62
C LYS A 172 -15.70 2.79 2.28
N VAL A 173 -14.43 2.66 1.90
CA VAL A 173 -13.59 3.78 1.43
C VAL A 173 -14.23 4.49 0.23
N LEU A 174 -14.73 3.73 -0.76
CA LEU A 174 -15.40 4.28 -1.95
C LEU A 174 -16.66 5.07 -1.60
N LYS A 175 -17.42 4.63 -0.58
CA LYS A 175 -18.57 5.38 -0.03
C LYS A 175 -18.16 6.70 0.62
N GLU A 176 -17.02 6.73 1.32
CA GLU A 176 -16.53 7.95 1.98
C GLU A 176 -16.01 8.99 0.97
N VAL A 177 -15.32 8.58 -0.09
CA VAL A 177 -14.76 9.52 -1.10
C VAL A 177 -15.78 9.99 -2.15
N GLN A 178 -16.94 9.35 -2.20
CA GLN A 178 -18.01 9.68 -3.15
C GLN A 178 -18.40 11.17 -3.05
N GLY A 179 -18.55 11.82 -4.21
CA GLY A 179 -18.92 13.23 -4.33
C GLY A 179 -17.75 14.20 -4.18
N ILE A 180 -16.58 13.70 -3.76
CA ILE A 180 -15.36 14.49 -3.59
C ILE A 180 -14.38 14.18 -4.72
N SER A 181 -14.08 12.90 -4.93
CA SER A 181 -13.14 12.42 -5.95
C SER A 181 -13.76 11.30 -6.78
N GLN A 182 -13.36 11.22 -8.05
CA GLN A 182 -13.77 10.16 -8.96
C GLN A 182 -13.04 8.87 -8.64
N PHE A 183 -13.67 7.74 -8.95
CA PHE A 183 -13.01 6.44 -8.94
C PHE A 183 -13.37 5.59 -10.14
N LEU A 184 -12.44 4.71 -10.51
CA LEU A 184 -12.58 3.69 -11.54
C LEU A 184 -12.28 2.32 -10.92
N LEU A 185 -13.26 1.42 -10.96
CA LEU A 185 -13.08 0.02 -10.57
C LEU A 185 -12.94 -0.81 -11.84
N MET A 186 -11.86 -1.58 -11.95
CA MET A 186 -11.59 -2.42 -13.13
C MET A 186 -11.51 -3.87 -12.71
N THR A 187 -12.15 -4.73 -13.51
CA THR A 187 -12.16 -6.17 -13.28
C THR A 187 -12.48 -6.91 -14.58
N ALA A 188 -11.94 -8.12 -14.72
CA ALA A 188 -12.32 -9.04 -15.78
C ALA A 188 -13.43 -10.01 -15.35
N THR A 189 -13.62 -10.24 -14.05
CA THR A 189 -14.36 -11.41 -13.55
C THR A 189 -15.40 -11.11 -12.45
N LEU A 190 -15.77 -9.84 -12.20
CA LEU A 190 -16.95 -9.60 -11.34
C LEU A 190 -18.21 -10.06 -12.07
N THR A 191 -19.11 -10.73 -11.33
CA THR A 191 -20.45 -11.09 -11.83
C THR A 191 -21.31 -9.84 -11.99
N ASP A 192 -22.32 -9.93 -12.87
CA ASP A 192 -23.27 -8.84 -13.14
C ASP A 192 -24.00 -8.38 -11.88
N GLU A 193 -24.38 -9.33 -11.05
CA GLU A 193 -25.06 -9.07 -9.79
C GLU A 193 -24.15 -8.32 -8.81
N LEU A 194 -22.87 -8.71 -8.69
CA LEU A 194 -21.94 -8.06 -7.78
C LEU A 194 -21.62 -6.63 -8.24
N ALA A 195 -21.42 -6.40 -9.54
CA ALA A 195 -21.25 -5.03 -10.06
C ALA A 195 -22.47 -4.13 -9.78
N THR A 196 -23.67 -4.69 -9.94
CA THR A 196 -24.92 -3.99 -9.64
C THR A 196 -25.07 -3.72 -8.14
N LYS A 197 -24.75 -4.70 -7.29
CA LYS A 197 -24.73 -4.55 -5.82
C LYS A 197 -23.72 -3.48 -5.38
N ILE A 198 -22.50 -3.46 -5.93
CA ILE A 198 -21.52 -2.42 -5.65
C ILE A 198 -22.09 -1.04 -6.02
N LYS A 199 -22.69 -0.90 -7.21
CA LYS A 199 -23.34 0.35 -7.63
C LYS A 199 -24.45 0.79 -6.66
N GLN A 200 -25.29 -0.13 -6.22
CA GLN A 200 -26.36 0.12 -5.25
C GLN A 200 -25.84 0.47 -3.86
N GLU A 201 -24.85 -0.27 -3.37
CA GLU A 201 -24.24 -0.09 -2.06
C GLU A 201 -23.56 1.26 -1.94
N ILE A 202 -22.82 1.68 -2.97
CA ILE A 202 -22.18 2.99 -3.00
C ILE A 202 -23.24 4.12 -3.02
N LYS A 203 -24.54 3.83 -3.24
CA LYS A 203 -25.64 4.83 -3.30
C LYS A 203 -25.29 6.03 -4.19
N ALA A 204 -24.49 5.79 -5.22
CA ALA A 204 -24.01 6.84 -6.10
C ALA A 204 -24.95 7.03 -7.27
N THR A 205 -25.61 8.20 -7.28
CA THR A 205 -26.40 8.68 -8.40
C THR A 205 -25.59 8.90 -9.69
N LYS A 206 -24.25 8.79 -9.64
CA LYS A 206 -23.32 9.02 -10.77
C LYS A 206 -22.31 7.88 -11.00
N THR A 207 -22.59 6.65 -10.59
CA THR A 207 -21.71 5.50 -10.90
C THR A 207 -22.29 4.69 -12.05
N GLU A 208 -21.51 4.47 -13.10
CA GLU A 208 -21.93 3.73 -14.30
C GLU A 208 -21.14 2.44 -14.51
N ILE A 209 -21.79 1.44 -15.10
CA ILE A 209 -21.16 0.17 -15.45
C ILE A 209 -20.89 0.21 -16.95
N VAL A 210 -19.61 0.14 -17.33
CA VAL A 210 -19.19 0.09 -18.74
C VAL A 210 -18.73 -1.34 -19.04
N ARG A 211 -19.27 -1.92 -20.12
CA ARG A 211 -18.90 -3.23 -20.64
C ARG A 211 -18.28 -3.09 -22.01
N VAL A 212 -17.45 -4.04 -22.37
CA VAL A 212 -16.93 -4.14 -23.74
C VAL A 212 -18.01 -4.69 -24.66
N GLY A 213 -18.28 -3.98 -25.77
CA GLY A 213 -19.21 -4.43 -26.81
C GLY A 213 -18.62 -5.54 -27.68
N ASP A 214 -19.46 -6.27 -28.40
CA ASP A 214 -19.03 -7.46 -29.16
C ASP A 214 -18.05 -7.12 -30.29
N GLU A 215 -18.18 -5.96 -30.92
CA GLU A 215 -17.22 -5.47 -31.93
C GLU A 215 -15.83 -5.22 -31.32
N ASP A 216 -15.77 -4.55 -30.17
CA ASP A 216 -14.52 -4.31 -29.44
C ASP A 216 -13.92 -5.65 -28.95
N LEU A 217 -14.74 -6.61 -28.51
CA LEU A 217 -14.29 -7.95 -28.11
C LEU A 217 -13.64 -8.69 -29.27
N ALA A 218 -14.27 -8.69 -30.45
CA ALA A 218 -13.70 -9.30 -31.65
C ALA A 218 -12.34 -8.67 -32.02
N GLN A 219 -12.20 -7.35 -31.87
CA GLN A 219 -10.92 -6.66 -32.06
C GLN A 219 -9.87 -6.96 -30.98
N ILE A 220 -10.29 -7.23 -29.74
CA ILE A 220 -9.38 -7.60 -28.63
C ILE A 220 -8.88 -9.03 -28.81
N GLU A 221 -9.77 -9.94 -29.18
CA GLU A 221 -9.43 -11.34 -29.43
C GLU A 221 -8.58 -11.48 -30.69
N ASN A 222 -8.87 -10.69 -31.73
CA ASN A 222 -8.06 -10.58 -32.95
C ASN A 222 -7.59 -11.96 -33.47
N ASN A 223 -8.55 -12.86 -33.70
CA ASN A 223 -8.33 -14.24 -34.17
C ASN A 223 -7.49 -15.16 -33.26
N ARG A 224 -7.23 -14.77 -32.00
CA ARG A 224 -6.66 -15.72 -31.03
C ARG A 224 -7.66 -16.83 -30.73
N CYS A 225 -7.16 -18.05 -30.54
CA CYS A 225 -7.99 -19.20 -30.23
C CYS A 225 -7.47 -19.96 -29.01
N ARG A 226 -8.40 -20.40 -28.16
CA ARG A 226 -8.12 -21.27 -27.01
C ARG A 226 -9.14 -22.37 -26.92
N THR A 227 -8.66 -23.60 -26.81
CA THR A 227 -9.50 -24.77 -26.51
C THR A 227 -9.24 -25.25 -25.08
N PHE A 228 -10.26 -25.82 -24.45
CA PHE A 228 -10.23 -26.22 -23.05
C PHE A 228 -10.58 -27.70 -22.94
N GLN A 229 -9.75 -28.46 -22.21
CA GLN A 229 -10.00 -29.87 -21.97
C GLN A 229 -9.75 -30.22 -20.50
N ALA A 230 -10.71 -30.89 -19.87
CA ALA A 230 -10.61 -31.44 -18.53
C ALA A 230 -10.08 -32.88 -18.58
N ILE A 231 -8.95 -33.13 -17.91
CA ILE A 231 -8.24 -34.43 -17.90
C ILE A 231 -8.37 -35.07 -16.52
N SER A 232 -8.96 -36.26 -16.47
CA SER A 232 -9.29 -36.95 -15.22
C SER A 232 -8.05 -37.63 -14.60
N GLU A 233 -7.13 -38.05 -15.45
CA GLU A 233 -5.83 -38.58 -15.09
C GLU A 233 -4.95 -37.49 -14.44
N PRO A 234 -4.06 -37.85 -13.51
CA PRO A 234 -3.16 -36.89 -12.88
C PRO A 234 -2.14 -36.33 -13.88
N LEU A 235 -1.76 -35.06 -13.69
CA LEU A 235 -0.61 -34.49 -14.38
C LEU A 235 0.69 -35.06 -13.79
N THR A 236 1.57 -35.58 -14.65
CA THR A 236 2.93 -36.02 -14.31
C THR A 236 3.97 -35.35 -15.23
N ALA A 237 5.26 -35.49 -14.91
CA ALA A 237 6.34 -35.01 -15.78
C ALA A 237 6.33 -35.73 -17.14
N ASP A 238 6.02 -37.03 -17.15
CA ASP A 238 5.92 -37.83 -18.37
C ASP A 238 4.84 -37.29 -19.33
N VAL A 239 3.65 -36.96 -18.80
CA VAL A 239 2.56 -36.38 -19.59
C VAL A 239 2.98 -35.06 -20.25
N ILE A 240 3.77 -34.24 -19.55
CA ILE A 240 4.29 -32.97 -20.08
C ILE A 240 5.32 -33.24 -21.19
N CYS A 241 6.26 -34.15 -20.96
CA CYS A 241 7.26 -34.54 -21.96
C CYS A 241 6.60 -35.12 -23.22
N ASP A 242 5.60 -35.97 -23.06
CA ASP A 242 4.85 -36.58 -24.17
C ASP A 242 4.10 -35.53 -24.99
N ASP A 243 3.43 -34.56 -24.36
CA ASP A 243 2.79 -33.44 -25.07
C ASP A 243 3.81 -32.61 -25.84
N ILE A 244 4.92 -32.25 -25.20
CA ILE A 244 6.01 -31.48 -25.82
C ILE A 244 6.54 -32.17 -27.07
N GLN A 245 6.83 -33.47 -26.98
CA GLN A 245 7.38 -34.24 -28.10
C GLN A 245 6.36 -34.45 -29.22
N LYS A 246 5.13 -34.82 -28.86
CA LYS A 246 4.06 -35.11 -29.82
C LYS A 246 3.66 -33.89 -30.63
N HIS A 247 3.63 -32.71 -30.00
CA HIS A 247 3.17 -31.47 -30.62
C HIS A 247 4.31 -30.50 -30.95
N ASN A 248 5.57 -30.88 -30.71
CA ASN A 248 6.77 -30.06 -30.91
C ASN A 248 6.64 -28.67 -30.26
N ARG A 249 6.18 -28.66 -29.00
CA ARG A 249 5.93 -27.42 -28.25
C ARG A 249 7.23 -26.65 -28.05
N LYS A 250 7.14 -25.32 -28.09
CA LYS A 250 8.25 -24.40 -27.80
C LYS A 250 8.09 -23.69 -26.47
N ARG A 251 6.85 -23.44 -26.06
CA ARG A 251 6.56 -22.69 -24.82
C ARG A 251 5.42 -23.33 -24.06
N VAL A 252 5.74 -23.89 -22.90
CA VAL A 252 4.82 -24.60 -22.02
C VAL A 252 4.74 -23.88 -20.68
N ILE A 253 3.53 -23.65 -20.19
CA ILE A 253 3.30 -23.18 -18.82
C ILE A 253 2.58 -24.27 -18.02
N VAL A 254 3.11 -24.56 -16.83
CA VAL A 254 2.54 -25.50 -15.87
C VAL A 254 2.22 -24.76 -14.58
N ILE A 255 0.99 -24.89 -14.08
CA ILE A 255 0.54 -24.19 -12.88
C ILE A 255 0.07 -25.17 -11.81
N CYS A 256 0.82 -25.23 -10.72
CA CYS A 256 0.51 -26.00 -9.53
C CYS A 256 -0.14 -25.12 -8.46
N ASN A 257 -1.05 -25.67 -7.66
CA ASN A 257 -1.67 -24.88 -6.59
C ASN A 257 -0.75 -24.70 -5.37
N THR A 258 0.25 -25.56 -5.20
CA THR A 258 1.18 -25.51 -4.06
C THR A 258 2.64 -25.46 -4.49
N VAL A 259 3.47 -24.84 -3.64
CA VAL A 259 4.92 -24.72 -3.88
C VAL A 259 5.61 -26.07 -3.91
N SER A 260 5.26 -26.99 -2.99
CA SER A 260 5.87 -28.32 -2.93
C SER A 260 5.59 -29.14 -4.21
N GLN A 261 4.38 -29.06 -4.77
CA GLN A 261 4.07 -29.72 -6.06
C GLN A 261 4.86 -29.10 -7.22
N ALA A 262 5.02 -27.77 -7.24
CA ALA A 262 5.81 -27.10 -8.27
C ALA A 262 7.29 -27.49 -8.20
N GLN A 263 7.86 -27.56 -6.99
CA GLN A 263 9.24 -28.02 -6.75
C GLN A 263 9.42 -29.50 -7.12
N GLY A 264 8.48 -30.37 -6.75
CA GLY A 264 8.54 -31.80 -7.07
C GLY A 264 8.46 -32.07 -8.57
N LEU A 265 7.57 -31.37 -9.29
CA LEU A 265 7.46 -31.49 -10.74
C LEU A 265 8.67 -30.91 -11.47
N PHE A 266 9.27 -29.84 -10.93
CA PHE A 266 10.52 -29.27 -11.43
C PHE A 266 11.66 -30.29 -11.39
N LYS A 267 11.90 -30.90 -10.21
CA LYS A 267 12.94 -31.93 -10.06
C LYS A 267 12.69 -33.11 -11.01
N TYR A 268 11.45 -33.63 -11.05
CA TYR A 268 11.13 -34.76 -11.92
C TYR A 268 11.36 -34.43 -13.42
N LEU A 269 11.01 -33.23 -13.87
CA LEU A 269 11.28 -32.81 -15.25
C LEU A 269 12.79 -32.61 -15.52
N GLU A 270 13.57 -32.13 -14.55
CA GLU A 270 15.03 -32.07 -14.68
C GLU A 270 15.64 -33.47 -14.82
N ASP A 271 15.18 -34.43 -14.02
CA ASP A 271 15.66 -35.82 -14.08
C ASP A 271 15.37 -36.48 -15.44
N LEU A 272 14.23 -36.13 -16.07
CA LEU A 272 13.88 -36.60 -17.42
C LEU A 272 14.61 -35.85 -18.54
N ASN A 273 15.19 -34.67 -18.28
CA ASN A 273 15.83 -33.80 -19.29
C ASN A 273 17.28 -34.22 -19.64
N ILE A 274 17.54 -35.52 -19.76
CA ILE A 274 18.89 -36.10 -19.95
C ILE A 274 19.58 -35.57 -21.22
N ASN A 275 18.80 -35.20 -22.25
CA ASN A 275 19.31 -34.69 -23.52
C ASN A 275 19.44 -33.15 -23.58
N ASN A 276 19.18 -32.44 -22.48
CA ASN A 276 19.15 -30.96 -22.42
C ASN A 276 18.26 -30.33 -23.50
N GLN A 277 17.12 -30.94 -23.80
CA GLN A 277 16.17 -30.41 -24.80
C GLN A 277 15.26 -29.31 -24.21
N PHE A 278 15.10 -29.32 -22.89
CA PHE A 278 14.23 -28.38 -22.18
C PHE A 278 15.03 -27.34 -21.41
N LYS A 279 14.50 -26.11 -21.37
CA LYS A 279 14.91 -25.07 -20.43
C LYS A 279 13.79 -24.86 -19.43
N ILE A 280 13.97 -25.37 -18.22
CA ILE A 280 12.94 -25.38 -17.18
C ILE A 280 13.19 -24.21 -16.22
N THR A 281 12.16 -23.39 -15.99
CA THR A 281 12.21 -22.30 -15.01
C THR A 281 11.11 -22.49 -13.98
N LEU A 282 11.47 -22.48 -12.69
CA LEU A 282 10.52 -22.50 -11.57
C LEU A 282 10.30 -21.08 -11.02
N LEU A 283 9.03 -20.73 -10.77
CA LEU A 283 8.66 -19.45 -10.14
C LEU A 283 7.57 -19.61 -9.07
N HIS A 284 7.85 -19.16 -7.84
CA HIS A 284 6.89 -19.18 -6.74
C HIS A 284 7.25 -18.20 -5.61
N SER A 285 6.44 -18.14 -4.56
CA SER A 285 6.61 -17.18 -3.46
C SER A 285 7.81 -17.42 -2.52
N ARG A 286 8.43 -18.61 -2.56
CA ARG A 286 9.58 -18.98 -1.71
C ARG A 286 10.97 -18.62 -2.28
N PHE A 287 11.04 -17.75 -3.28
CA PHE A 287 12.30 -17.16 -3.75
C PHE A 287 12.63 -15.87 -3.00
N LEU A 288 13.92 -15.53 -2.91
CA LEU A 288 14.34 -14.20 -2.52
C LEU A 288 13.80 -13.16 -3.51
N ALA A 289 13.53 -11.94 -3.02
CA ALA A 289 12.95 -10.88 -3.85
C ALA A 289 13.85 -10.52 -5.06
N SER A 290 15.17 -10.53 -4.88
CA SER A 290 16.16 -10.30 -5.96
C SER A 290 16.06 -11.37 -7.05
N ASP A 291 16.04 -12.64 -6.64
CA ASP A 291 16.08 -13.78 -7.56
C ASP A 291 14.76 -13.92 -8.29
N ARG A 292 13.64 -13.70 -7.57
CA ARG A 292 12.31 -13.60 -8.17
C ARG A 292 12.26 -12.50 -9.23
N THR A 293 12.78 -11.30 -8.93
CA THR A 293 12.82 -10.19 -9.90
C THR A 293 13.64 -10.55 -11.14
N SER A 294 14.77 -11.23 -10.94
CA SER A 294 15.62 -11.70 -12.04
C SER A 294 14.89 -12.70 -12.95
N LYS A 295 14.25 -13.72 -12.34
CA LYS A 295 13.46 -14.73 -13.07
C LYS A 295 12.26 -14.11 -13.79
N GLU A 296 11.53 -13.20 -13.15
CA GLU A 296 10.40 -12.49 -13.77
C GLU A 296 10.84 -11.72 -15.01
N ARG A 297 12.02 -11.07 -14.98
CA ARG A 297 12.58 -10.40 -16.17
C ARG A 297 12.94 -11.40 -17.26
N GLN A 298 13.66 -12.47 -16.93
CA GLN A 298 14.03 -13.51 -17.90
C GLN A 298 12.79 -14.12 -18.60
N LEU A 299 11.74 -14.41 -17.83
CA LEU A 299 10.50 -14.96 -18.37
C LEU A 299 9.75 -13.97 -19.27
N GLN A 300 9.82 -12.67 -18.98
CA GLN A 300 9.24 -11.64 -19.84
C GLN A 300 9.91 -11.59 -21.21
N ASP A 301 11.19 -11.95 -21.31
CA ASP A 301 11.92 -12.01 -22.58
C ASP A 301 11.57 -13.31 -23.34
N ILE A 302 11.67 -14.47 -22.67
CA ILE A 302 11.46 -15.80 -23.27
C ILE A 302 10.00 -16.05 -23.70
N PHE A 303 9.04 -15.69 -22.86
CA PHE A 303 7.61 -15.90 -23.14
C PHE A 303 6.96 -14.63 -23.74
N SER A 304 7.76 -13.78 -24.41
CA SER A 304 7.27 -12.59 -25.13
C SER A 304 6.59 -12.94 -26.46
N GLN A 305 5.84 -11.99 -27.02
CA GLN A 305 5.18 -12.18 -28.33
C GLN A 305 6.17 -12.47 -29.47
N ASN A 306 7.35 -11.83 -29.45
CA ASN A 306 8.31 -11.84 -30.56
C ASN A 306 9.61 -12.58 -30.17
N CYS A 307 9.51 -13.66 -29.38
CA CYS A 307 10.68 -14.44 -29.00
C CYS A 307 11.33 -15.08 -30.23
N GLU A 308 12.65 -15.03 -30.33
CA GLU A 308 13.41 -15.79 -31.33
C GLU A 308 13.45 -17.27 -30.92
N ASP A 309 13.33 -18.19 -31.88
CA ASP A 309 13.46 -19.63 -31.62
C ASP A 309 14.94 -19.96 -31.40
N ASP A 310 15.31 -20.22 -30.16
CA ASP A 310 16.66 -20.63 -29.76
C ASP A 310 16.89 -22.15 -29.87
N GLY A 311 15.91 -22.88 -30.42
CA GLY A 311 15.97 -24.33 -30.62
C GLY A 311 15.53 -25.17 -29.42
N TYR A 312 15.27 -24.55 -28.26
CA TYR A 312 14.84 -25.23 -27.05
C TYR A 312 13.34 -25.13 -26.82
N CYS A 313 12.77 -26.10 -26.09
CA CYS A 313 11.46 -25.93 -25.48
C CYS A 313 11.61 -25.30 -24.10
N HIS A 314 10.96 -24.17 -23.87
CA HIS A 314 10.96 -23.46 -22.59
C HIS A 314 9.74 -23.87 -21.77
N ILE A 315 9.98 -24.37 -20.55
CA ILE A 315 8.95 -24.83 -19.62
C ILE A 315 8.97 -23.91 -18.41
N LEU A 316 7.86 -23.23 -18.14
CA LEU A 316 7.66 -22.47 -16.91
C LEU A 316 6.76 -23.26 -15.97
N ILE A 317 7.30 -23.68 -14.84
CA ILE A 317 6.52 -24.25 -13.73
C ILE A 317 6.30 -23.14 -12.71
N SER A 318 5.05 -22.91 -12.35
CA SER A 318 4.69 -21.82 -11.45
C SER A 318 3.56 -22.18 -10.50
N THR A 319 3.41 -21.39 -9.45
CA THR A 319 2.16 -21.30 -8.70
C THR A 319 1.31 -20.11 -9.18
N GLN A 320 0.39 -19.61 -8.34
CA GLN A 320 -0.49 -18.47 -8.64
C GLN A 320 0.26 -17.15 -8.90
N VAL A 321 1.58 -17.12 -8.73
CA VAL A 321 2.40 -15.91 -8.87
C VAL A 321 2.35 -15.27 -10.26
N ILE A 322 2.00 -16.03 -11.30
CA ILE A 322 1.88 -15.54 -12.69
C ILE A 322 0.44 -15.15 -13.11
N GLU A 323 -0.56 -15.35 -12.23
CA GLU A 323 -1.98 -15.04 -12.51
C GLU A 323 -2.19 -13.56 -12.85
N ALA A 324 -1.37 -12.67 -12.28
CA ALA A 324 -1.37 -11.24 -12.58
C ALA A 324 0.05 -10.67 -12.66
N GLY A 325 0.20 -9.55 -13.37
CA GLY A 325 1.44 -8.76 -13.38
C GLY A 325 2.51 -9.18 -14.38
N MET A 326 2.37 -10.33 -15.05
CA MET A 326 3.29 -10.79 -16.10
C MET A 326 2.66 -10.75 -17.48
N ASN A 327 3.37 -10.20 -18.46
CA ASN A 327 2.94 -10.12 -19.86
C ASN A 327 3.58 -11.23 -20.70
N ILE A 328 3.20 -12.47 -20.43
CA ILE A 328 3.77 -13.68 -21.02
C ILE A 328 2.72 -14.49 -21.80
N THR A 329 3.16 -15.31 -22.76
CA THR A 329 2.32 -16.20 -23.58
C THR A 329 2.90 -17.60 -23.73
N CYS A 330 2.06 -18.63 -23.84
CA CYS A 330 2.44 -20.00 -24.14
C CYS A 330 1.51 -20.65 -25.18
N GLU A 331 1.98 -21.76 -25.77
CA GLU A 331 1.24 -22.57 -26.74
C GLU A 331 0.32 -23.58 -26.04
N VAL A 332 0.76 -24.06 -24.89
CA VAL A 332 0.00 -25.00 -24.07
C VAL A 332 0.13 -24.66 -22.61
N MET A 333 -0.99 -24.77 -21.89
CA MET A 333 -1.05 -24.58 -20.45
C MET A 333 -1.58 -25.84 -19.77
N HIS A 334 -0.79 -26.41 -18.88
CA HIS A 334 -1.23 -27.45 -17.95
C HIS A 334 -1.53 -26.81 -16.60
N SER A 335 -2.80 -26.75 -16.18
CA SER A 335 -3.18 -26.15 -14.91
C SER A 335 -3.82 -27.19 -14.00
N GLN A 336 -3.42 -27.20 -12.73
CA GLN A 336 -4.21 -27.84 -11.70
C GLN A 336 -5.57 -27.14 -11.55
N LEU A 337 -6.61 -27.90 -11.22
CA LEU A 337 -7.95 -27.41 -10.96
C LEU A 337 -7.94 -26.33 -9.88
N CYS A 338 -8.64 -25.24 -10.16
CA CYS A 338 -8.84 -24.10 -9.27
C CYS A 338 -10.22 -23.49 -9.59
N PRO A 339 -10.72 -22.54 -8.79
CA PRO A 339 -11.97 -21.85 -9.09
C PRO A 339 -11.88 -21.10 -10.43
N MET A 340 -13.01 -21.03 -11.16
CA MET A 340 -13.10 -20.49 -12.52
C MET A 340 -12.48 -19.10 -12.68
N ASN A 341 -12.68 -18.18 -11.72
CA ASN A 341 -12.06 -16.85 -11.75
C ASN A 341 -10.51 -16.89 -11.81
N SER A 342 -9.89 -17.81 -11.05
CA SER A 342 -8.44 -17.99 -10.99
C SER A 342 -7.96 -18.69 -12.26
N LEU A 343 -8.70 -19.69 -12.74
CA LEU A 343 -8.41 -20.40 -13.99
C LEU A 343 -8.34 -19.45 -15.18
N LEU A 344 -9.32 -18.56 -15.34
CA LEU A 344 -9.36 -17.62 -16.46
C LEU A 344 -8.22 -16.58 -16.40
N GLN A 345 -7.75 -16.22 -15.20
CA GLN A 345 -6.56 -15.39 -15.05
C GLN A 345 -5.28 -16.12 -15.49
N ARG A 346 -5.15 -17.41 -15.15
CA ARG A 346 -4.08 -18.30 -15.62
C ARG A 346 -4.11 -18.40 -17.14
N VAL A 347 -5.26 -18.77 -17.71
CA VAL A 347 -5.44 -18.96 -19.15
C VAL A 347 -5.23 -17.67 -19.95
N GLY A 348 -5.38 -16.49 -19.34
CA GLY A 348 -4.97 -15.23 -19.94
C GLY A 348 -3.46 -15.11 -20.26
N ARG A 349 -2.67 -16.16 -20.02
CA ARG A 349 -1.26 -16.34 -20.42
C ARG A 349 -1.04 -17.47 -21.43
N CYS A 350 -2.09 -18.15 -21.88
CA CYS A 350 -2.07 -19.08 -23.02
C CYS A 350 -2.66 -18.37 -24.23
N ALA A 351 -2.02 -18.43 -25.41
CA ALA A 351 -2.43 -17.69 -26.61
C ALA A 351 -2.88 -16.25 -26.28
N ARG A 352 -2.01 -15.50 -25.60
CA ARG A 352 -2.32 -14.18 -25.05
C ARG A 352 -2.48 -13.14 -26.15
N PHE A 353 -1.65 -13.21 -27.19
CA PHE A 353 -1.55 -12.21 -28.24
C PHE A 353 -2.40 -12.55 -29.46
N ALA A 354 -2.57 -11.56 -30.34
CA ALA A 354 -3.37 -11.68 -31.54
C ALA A 354 -2.86 -12.82 -32.46
N GLY A 355 -3.79 -13.59 -33.01
CA GLY A 355 -3.51 -14.69 -33.93
C GLY A 355 -2.93 -15.97 -33.30
N GLU A 356 -2.58 -15.94 -32.01
CA GLU A 356 -2.04 -17.13 -31.33
C GLU A 356 -3.11 -18.21 -31.17
N GLN A 357 -2.68 -19.47 -31.25
CA GLN A 357 -3.50 -20.65 -30.98
C GLN A 357 -2.93 -21.34 -29.75
N GLY A 358 -3.77 -21.72 -28.80
CA GLY A 358 -3.31 -22.36 -27.58
C GLY A 358 -4.28 -23.39 -27.02
N GLU A 359 -3.72 -24.35 -26.30
CA GLU A 359 -4.47 -25.45 -25.69
C GLU A 359 -4.36 -25.36 -24.16
N VAL A 360 -5.47 -25.58 -23.48
CA VAL A 360 -5.55 -25.54 -22.02
C VAL A 360 -6.02 -26.89 -21.50
N TYR A 361 -5.15 -27.56 -20.76
CA TYR A 361 -5.43 -28.82 -20.09
C TYR A 361 -5.59 -28.59 -18.59
N ILE A 362 -6.74 -28.98 -18.04
CA ILE A 362 -7.07 -28.82 -16.62
C ILE A 362 -7.10 -30.19 -15.94
N TYR A 363 -6.30 -30.35 -14.90
CA TYR A 363 -6.11 -31.62 -14.18
C TYR A 363 -6.67 -31.53 -12.75
N LYS A 364 -7.40 -32.55 -12.28
CA LYS A 364 -7.83 -32.59 -10.88
C LYS A 364 -6.64 -32.65 -9.91
N THR A 365 -5.67 -33.49 -10.24
CA THR A 365 -4.53 -33.79 -9.36
C THR A 365 -3.22 -33.70 -10.13
N ILE A 366 -2.15 -33.42 -9.39
CA ILE A 366 -0.77 -33.50 -9.87
C ILE A 366 -0.11 -34.60 -9.03
N GLN A 367 0.62 -35.48 -9.69
CA GLN A 367 1.41 -36.53 -9.05
C GLN A 367 2.89 -36.30 -9.34
N THR A 368 3.69 -36.33 -8.29
CA THR A 368 5.14 -36.20 -8.32
C THR A 368 5.78 -37.49 -7.82
N GLN A 369 7.04 -37.77 -8.18
CA GLN A 369 7.78 -38.93 -7.65
C GLN A 369 7.87 -38.93 -6.11
N LEU A 370 7.66 -37.77 -5.48
CA LEU A 370 7.73 -37.57 -4.03
C LEU A 370 6.42 -37.90 -3.30
N ASP A 371 5.34 -38.22 -4.03
CA ASP A 371 4.03 -38.54 -3.45
C ASP A 371 3.87 -40.03 -3.09
N GLU A 372 4.78 -40.91 -3.52
CA GLU A 372 4.64 -42.38 -3.35
C GLU A 372 4.76 -42.86 -1.88
N ASP A 373 5.27 -42.04 -0.97
CA ASP A 373 5.44 -42.41 0.46
C ASP A 373 4.30 -41.92 1.40
N GLU A 374 3.26 -41.23 0.90
CA GLU A 374 2.14 -40.74 1.75
C GLU A 374 0.99 -41.75 1.94
N LEU A 375 1.12 -43.00 1.46
CA LEU A 375 0.07 -44.03 1.57
C LEU A 375 0.04 -44.80 2.90
N ASP A 376 1.05 -44.68 3.77
CA ASP A 376 1.09 -45.39 5.06
C ASP A 376 1.44 -44.46 6.24
N ALA A 377 0.49 -43.63 6.70
CA ALA A 377 0.54 -43.04 8.05
C ALA A 377 -0.86 -42.59 8.53
N GLU A 378 -1.61 -43.58 9.00
CA GLU A 378 -2.60 -43.57 10.08
C GLU A 378 -3.62 -42.42 10.21
N ALA A 379 -4.87 -42.85 10.00
CA ALA A 379 -6.00 -42.49 10.85
C ALA A 379 -5.62 -42.52 12.35
N ILE A 380 -5.50 -41.35 12.97
CA ILE A 380 -5.69 -41.22 14.42
C ILE A 380 -6.75 -40.15 14.69
N GLU A 381 -7.88 -40.64 15.16
CA GLU A 381 -8.94 -39.91 15.82
C GLU A 381 -8.37 -39.16 17.04
N ASN A 382 -8.48 -37.82 17.06
CA ASN A 382 -9.38 -37.12 17.98
C ASN A 382 -9.12 -35.61 18.02
N SER A 383 -10.23 -34.89 18.22
CA SER A 383 -10.40 -33.44 18.42
C SER A 383 -10.38 -32.54 17.17
N THR A 384 -11.60 -32.22 16.70
CA THR A 384 -11.92 -31.12 15.77
C THR A 384 -11.11 -31.11 14.46
N GLN A 385 -11.26 -32.16 13.66
CA GLN A 385 -10.66 -32.29 12.33
C GLN A 385 -11.26 -31.26 11.34
N ARG A 386 -10.52 -30.20 11.01
CA ARG A 386 -10.65 -29.57 9.70
C ARG A 386 -10.15 -30.59 8.67
N LYS A 387 -11.05 -31.13 7.83
CA LYS A 387 -10.69 -32.01 6.70
C LYS A 387 -9.54 -31.38 5.89
N LYS A 388 -8.53 -32.19 5.51
CA LYS A 388 -7.45 -31.79 4.56
C LYS A 388 -8.16 -31.30 3.29
N ARG A 389 -8.01 -30.02 2.93
CA ARG A 389 -8.56 -29.47 1.68
C ARG A 389 -7.95 -30.21 0.50
N LYS A 390 -8.76 -30.55 -0.50
CA LYS A 390 -8.28 -31.24 -1.71
C LYS A 390 -7.52 -30.31 -2.64
N TYR A 391 -7.97 -29.06 -2.75
CA TYR A 391 -7.40 -28.07 -3.69
C TYR A 391 -6.87 -26.82 -2.98
N PRO A 392 -5.95 -26.93 -1.99
CA PRO A 392 -5.41 -25.77 -1.29
C PRO A 392 -4.71 -24.81 -2.28
N PRO A 393 -4.86 -23.48 -2.15
CA PRO A 393 -5.52 -22.76 -1.06
C PRO A 393 -7.05 -22.59 -1.22
N TYR A 394 -7.62 -23.06 -2.32
CA TYR A 394 -9.00 -22.77 -2.73
C TYR A 394 -10.07 -23.58 -1.97
N PRO A 395 -11.33 -23.10 -1.95
CA PRO A 395 -12.47 -23.87 -1.46
C PRO A 395 -12.78 -25.05 -2.39
N ASP A 396 -12.94 -26.26 -1.82
CA ASP A 396 -13.16 -27.47 -2.61
C ASP A 396 -14.47 -27.41 -3.43
N GLU A 397 -15.53 -26.80 -2.89
CA GLU A 397 -16.83 -26.67 -3.56
C GLU A 397 -16.75 -25.90 -4.89
N LEU A 398 -16.06 -24.75 -4.91
CA LEU A 398 -15.87 -23.95 -6.12
C LEU A 398 -15.03 -24.68 -7.18
N CYS A 399 -14.02 -25.43 -6.73
CA CYS A 399 -13.20 -26.24 -7.62
C CYS A 399 -14.04 -27.35 -8.27
N GLU A 400 -14.88 -28.06 -7.52
CA GLU A 400 -15.72 -29.12 -8.10
C GLU A 400 -16.81 -28.55 -9.02
N GLN A 401 -17.41 -27.40 -8.70
CA GLN A 401 -18.31 -26.70 -9.63
C GLN A 401 -17.60 -26.28 -10.93
N THR A 402 -16.35 -25.81 -10.81
CA THR A 402 -15.51 -25.51 -11.97
C THR A 402 -15.26 -26.78 -12.79
N TRP A 403 -14.97 -27.90 -12.14
CA TRP A 403 -14.77 -29.18 -12.80
C TRP A 403 -16.02 -29.65 -13.57
N GLU A 404 -17.20 -29.54 -12.98
CA GLU A 404 -18.46 -29.92 -13.62
C GLU A 404 -18.70 -29.16 -14.93
N ILE A 405 -18.45 -27.84 -14.95
CA ILE A 405 -18.57 -27.05 -16.19
C ILE A 405 -17.55 -27.52 -17.24
N LEU A 406 -16.28 -27.69 -16.84
CA LEU A 406 -15.21 -28.05 -17.77
C LEU A 406 -15.36 -29.45 -18.35
N ILE A 407 -15.78 -30.43 -17.54
CA ILE A 407 -15.97 -31.81 -18.02
C ILE A 407 -17.20 -31.91 -18.94
N ASN A 408 -18.26 -31.16 -18.65
CA ASN A 408 -19.43 -31.08 -19.54
C ASN A 408 -19.06 -30.41 -20.87
N HIS A 409 -18.22 -29.37 -20.85
CA HIS A 409 -17.69 -28.76 -22.06
C HIS A 409 -16.83 -29.74 -22.86
N THR A 410 -15.92 -30.45 -22.20
CA THR A 410 -15.03 -31.45 -22.81
C THR A 410 -15.82 -32.60 -23.46
N ASN A 411 -16.91 -33.05 -22.84
CA ASN A 411 -17.76 -34.11 -23.37
C ASN A 411 -18.78 -33.63 -24.42
N SER A 412 -18.79 -32.33 -24.74
CA SER A 412 -19.74 -31.76 -25.70
C SER A 412 -19.13 -31.66 -27.10
N GLU A 413 -19.97 -31.47 -28.12
CA GLU A 413 -19.54 -31.14 -29.49
C GLU A 413 -18.78 -29.80 -29.59
N GLN A 414 -18.60 -29.08 -28.48
CA GLN A 414 -17.91 -27.79 -28.41
C GLN A 414 -16.46 -27.89 -27.92
N GLN A 415 -15.92 -29.08 -27.61
CA GLN A 415 -14.57 -29.25 -27.05
C GLN A 415 -13.45 -28.55 -27.86
N ASP A 416 -13.59 -28.54 -29.19
CA ASP A 416 -12.58 -28.01 -30.12
C ASP A 416 -12.92 -26.56 -30.54
N LYS A 417 -13.94 -25.95 -29.94
CA LYS A 417 -14.33 -24.57 -30.25
C LYS A 417 -13.55 -23.58 -29.40
N ASN A 418 -13.28 -22.43 -30.01
CA ASN A 418 -12.66 -21.30 -29.31
C ASN A 418 -13.52 -20.84 -28.13
N ILE A 419 -12.91 -20.74 -26.96
CA ILE A 419 -13.50 -20.11 -25.78
C ILE A 419 -13.24 -18.61 -25.83
N ASN A 420 -14.28 -17.86 -26.19
CA ASN A 420 -14.27 -16.40 -26.23
C ASN A 420 -14.65 -15.79 -24.87
N PHE A 421 -14.45 -14.49 -24.71
CA PHE A 421 -14.69 -13.80 -23.44
C PHE A 421 -16.15 -13.89 -22.95
N ARG A 422 -17.14 -14.04 -23.83
CA ARG A 422 -18.55 -14.20 -23.44
C ARG A 422 -18.80 -15.55 -22.77
N ILE A 423 -18.21 -16.61 -23.31
CA ILE A 423 -18.28 -17.95 -22.70
C ILE A 423 -17.56 -17.93 -21.34
N GLU A 424 -16.39 -17.29 -21.25
CA GLU A 424 -15.67 -17.10 -19.98
C GLU A 424 -16.54 -16.37 -18.93
N GLU A 425 -17.22 -15.29 -19.33
CA GLU A 425 -18.14 -14.51 -18.49
C GLU A 425 -19.33 -15.36 -18.00
N ASP A 426 -19.94 -16.15 -18.89
CA ASP A 426 -21.06 -17.03 -18.56
C ASP A 426 -20.66 -18.11 -17.55
N TRP A 427 -19.49 -18.73 -17.72
CA TRP A 427 -18.97 -19.72 -16.76
C TRP A 427 -18.71 -19.11 -15.38
N ILE A 428 -18.14 -17.91 -15.32
CA ILE A 428 -17.95 -17.18 -14.05
C ILE A 428 -19.30 -16.91 -13.38
N ASN A 429 -20.28 -16.43 -14.14
CA ASN A 429 -21.61 -16.12 -13.60
C ASN A 429 -22.32 -17.38 -13.08
N GLN A 430 -22.15 -18.54 -13.72
CA GLN A 430 -22.75 -19.79 -13.23
C GLN A 430 -22.18 -20.25 -11.88
N ILE A 431 -20.87 -20.10 -11.67
CA ILE A 431 -20.18 -20.61 -10.48
C ILE A 431 -20.22 -19.61 -9.32
N HIS A 432 -19.81 -18.37 -9.57
CA HIS A 432 -19.51 -17.41 -8.49
C HIS A 432 -20.72 -16.58 -8.05
N THR A 433 -21.85 -16.61 -8.76
CA THR A 433 -23.01 -15.79 -8.38
C THR A 433 -23.56 -16.17 -7.00
N VAL A 434 -23.75 -17.46 -6.73
CA VAL A 434 -24.24 -17.94 -5.43
C VAL A 434 -23.26 -17.58 -4.31
N GLU A 435 -21.97 -17.79 -4.54
CA GLU A 435 -20.92 -17.42 -3.59
C GLU A 435 -20.94 -15.91 -3.29
N ASN A 436 -21.04 -15.07 -4.33
CA ASN A 436 -21.09 -13.62 -4.18
C ASN A 436 -22.33 -13.14 -3.41
N ILE A 437 -23.48 -13.81 -3.58
CA ILE A 437 -24.69 -13.57 -2.77
C ILE A 437 -24.40 -13.88 -1.30
N GLN A 438 -23.88 -15.08 -1.01
CA GLN A 438 -23.57 -15.50 0.36
C GLN A 438 -22.53 -14.60 1.02
N GLN A 439 -21.51 -14.16 0.28
CA GLN A 439 -20.52 -13.19 0.76
C GLN A 439 -21.18 -11.83 1.08
N ALA A 440 -22.10 -11.36 0.24
CA ALA A 440 -22.84 -10.13 0.51
C ALA A 440 -23.72 -10.24 1.77
N GLU A 441 -24.40 -11.37 1.97
CA GLU A 441 -25.18 -11.64 3.17
C GLU A 441 -24.30 -11.70 4.42
N ARG A 442 -23.12 -12.35 4.34
CA ARG A 442 -22.14 -12.36 5.43
C ARG A 442 -21.67 -10.97 5.81
N ARG A 443 -21.34 -10.13 4.83
CA ARG A 443 -20.98 -8.72 5.06
C ARG A 443 -22.10 -7.96 5.76
N GLN A 444 -23.34 -8.18 5.35
CA GLN A 444 -24.50 -7.54 5.99
C GLN A 444 -24.69 -8.02 7.43
N ASN A 445 -24.50 -9.31 7.71
CA ASN A 445 -24.62 -9.89 9.06
C ASN A 445 -23.48 -9.46 9.99
N GLN A 446 -22.28 -9.23 9.47
CA GLN A 446 -21.10 -8.80 10.23
C GLN A 446 -20.92 -7.27 10.27
N LYS A 447 -21.87 -6.52 9.71
CA LYS A 447 -21.77 -5.07 9.53
C LYS A 447 -21.44 -4.33 10.83
N ASP A 448 -22.10 -4.67 11.93
CA ASP A 448 -21.88 -3.98 13.21
C ASP A 448 -20.47 -4.23 13.78
N GLU A 449 -19.93 -5.44 13.59
CA GLU A 449 -18.55 -5.75 13.98
C GLU A 449 -17.54 -5.02 13.10
N PHE A 450 -17.79 -5.00 11.79
CA PHE A 450 -17.00 -4.25 10.83
C PHE A 450 -16.95 -2.75 11.19
N GLU A 451 -18.09 -2.11 11.47
CA GLU A 451 -18.16 -0.68 11.82
C GLU A 451 -17.43 -0.39 13.14
N ARG A 452 -17.53 -1.26 14.16
CA ARG A 452 -16.75 -1.11 15.40
C ARG A 452 -15.24 -1.16 15.16
N ASN A 453 -14.79 -2.08 14.32
CA ASN A 453 -13.37 -2.21 13.94
C ASN A 453 -12.92 -1.00 13.12
N TRP A 454 -13.73 -0.57 12.16
CA TRP A 454 -13.51 0.63 11.36
C TRP A 454 -13.35 1.88 12.23
N GLU A 455 -14.26 2.11 13.17
CA GLU A 455 -14.19 3.22 14.12
C GLU A 455 -12.94 3.13 15.01
N ALA A 456 -12.57 1.93 15.45
CA ALA A 456 -11.35 1.72 16.22
C ALA A 456 -10.09 2.14 15.46
N ALA A 457 -10.02 1.85 14.16
CA ALA A 457 -8.92 2.29 13.33
C ALA A 457 -8.95 3.82 13.08
N ILE A 458 -10.08 4.34 12.58
CA ILE A 458 -10.19 5.74 12.14
C ILE A 458 -10.02 6.74 13.28
N PHE A 459 -10.67 6.50 14.44
CA PHE A 459 -10.72 7.45 15.55
C PHE A 459 -9.67 7.18 16.63
N ARG A 460 -9.17 5.94 16.77
CA ARG A 460 -8.20 5.57 17.82
C ARG A 460 -6.85 5.09 17.29
N GLY A 461 -6.72 4.84 15.99
CA GLY A 461 -5.48 4.37 15.38
C GLY A 461 -5.10 2.97 15.86
N ASP A 462 -6.10 2.14 16.17
CA ASP A 462 -5.87 0.78 16.63
C ASP A 462 -5.34 -0.07 15.47
N LYS A 463 -4.06 -0.44 15.53
CA LYS A 463 -3.44 -1.27 14.50
C LYS A 463 -3.84 -2.74 14.61
N SER A 464 -4.40 -3.18 15.73
CA SER A 464 -4.76 -4.59 15.96
C SER A 464 -5.90 -5.05 15.05
N VAL A 465 -6.81 -4.14 14.67
CA VAL A 465 -7.94 -4.42 13.79
C VAL A 465 -7.56 -4.51 12.30
N ALA A 466 -6.30 -4.24 11.94
CA ALA A 466 -5.82 -4.31 10.56
C ALA A 466 -6.00 -5.72 9.95
N SER A 467 -5.86 -6.76 10.78
CA SER A 467 -6.06 -8.14 10.32
C SER A 467 -7.50 -8.36 9.89
N GLU A 468 -8.48 -7.84 10.63
CA GLU A 468 -9.91 -8.01 10.33
C GLU A 468 -10.40 -7.09 9.22
N LEU A 469 -9.84 -5.88 9.08
CA LEU A 469 -10.28 -4.92 8.07
C LEU A 469 -9.58 -5.09 6.71
N ILE A 470 -8.30 -5.46 6.69
CA ILE A 470 -7.50 -5.42 5.45
C ILE A 470 -7.18 -6.83 5.00
N ARG A 471 -6.34 -7.54 5.75
CA ARG A 471 -5.85 -8.85 5.32
C ARG A 471 -5.52 -9.68 6.53
N PHE A 472 -6.04 -10.90 6.57
CA PHE A 472 -5.51 -11.91 7.45
C PHE A 472 -4.12 -12.31 6.96
N ILE A 473 -3.08 -11.82 7.63
CA ILE A 473 -1.71 -12.23 7.30
C ILE A 473 -1.47 -13.59 7.95
N ASP A 474 -1.72 -14.64 7.18
CA ASP A 474 -1.40 -16.01 7.59
C ASP A 474 0.07 -16.36 7.33
N SER A 475 0.85 -15.50 6.67
CA SER A 475 2.29 -15.69 6.48
C SER A 475 3.14 -15.04 7.57
N ARG A 476 4.36 -15.52 7.77
CA ARG A 476 5.36 -14.97 8.71
C ARG A 476 6.63 -14.60 7.97
N SER A 477 7.29 -13.55 8.44
CA SER A 477 8.65 -13.22 8.00
C SER A 477 9.60 -14.22 8.64
N VAL A 478 10.15 -15.12 7.82
CA VAL A 478 11.11 -16.13 8.22
C VAL A 478 12.48 -15.70 7.74
N PHE A 479 13.45 -15.69 8.64
CA PHE A 479 14.85 -15.39 8.35
C PHE A 479 15.67 -16.64 8.60
N LEU A 480 16.58 -16.98 7.69
CA LEU A 480 17.51 -18.08 7.94
C LEU A 480 18.61 -17.60 8.88
N TRP A 481 18.92 -18.44 9.87
CA TRP A 481 19.88 -18.13 10.91
C TRP A 481 20.82 -19.31 11.13
N LYS A 482 22.10 -19.02 11.38
CA LYS A 482 23.10 -20.02 11.76
C LYS A 482 23.42 -19.83 13.23
N GLU A 483 23.19 -20.88 14.01
CA GLU A 483 23.52 -20.89 15.43
C GLU A 483 25.04 -20.74 15.60
N GLN A 484 25.46 -19.74 16.38
CA GLN A 484 26.86 -19.56 16.77
C GLN A 484 27.20 -20.60 17.84
N PRO A 485 28.35 -21.28 17.76
CA PRO A 485 28.77 -22.20 18.80
C PRO A 485 28.96 -21.44 20.12
N ILE A 486 28.33 -21.93 21.20
CA ILE A 486 28.46 -21.36 22.54
C ILE A 486 29.93 -21.46 22.97
N ILE A 487 30.62 -20.32 23.09
CA ILE A 487 31.95 -20.25 23.69
C ILE A 487 31.72 -19.96 25.18
N LEU A 488 32.01 -20.95 26.04
CA LEU A 488 31.91 -20.81 27.49
C LEU A 488 32.87 -19.69 27.96
N GLY A 489 32.37 -18.49 28.27
CA GLY A 489 33.19 -17.48 28.95
C GLY A 489 32.79 -16.01 28.95
N GLU A 490 31.80 -15.53 28.19
CA GLU A 490 31.43 -14.09 28.19
C GLU A 490 29.93 -13.87 28.48
N ASP A 491 29.66 -12.87 29.32
CA ASP A 491 28.35 -12.55 29.93
C ASP A 491 27.25 -12.22 28.90
N ASP A 492 26.03 -12.73 29.12
CA ASP A 492 24.64 -12.32 28.75
C ASP A 492 24.31 -11.38 27.55
N GLU A 493 25.26 -10.97 26.70
CA GLU A 493 25.07 -10.11 25.52
C GLU A 493 24.79 -10.90 24.22
N GLU A 494 24.78 -12.24 24.24
CA GLU A 494 24.84 -13.09 23.03
C GLU A 494 23.50 -13.44 22.32
N ASN A 495 22.32 -12.97 22.78
CA ASN A 495 21.02 -13.26 22.13
C ASN A 495 20.49 -12.13 21.23
N THR A 496 21.39 -11.36 20.62
CA THR A 496 21.03 -10.26 19.72
C THR A 496 21.21 -10.66 18.26
N VAL A 497 20.18 -10.40 17.44
CA VAL A 497 20.23 -10.65 15.99
C VAL A 497 19.99 -9.35 15.22
N ASP A 498 20.89 -9.04 14.29
CA ASP A 498 20.67 -7.93 13.35
C ASP A 498 19.85 -8.41 12.15
N VAL A 499 18.54 -8.39 12.31
CA VAL A 499 17.60 -8.81 11.28
C VAL A 499 17.66 -7.93 10.02
N SER A 500 18.22 -6.70 10.13
CA SER A 500 18.35 -5.83 8.95
C SER A 500 19.35 -6.33 7.92
N GLN A 501 20.23 -7.26 8.31
CA GLN A 501 21.22 -7.89 7.43
C GLN A 501 20.74 -9.21 6.82
N LEU A 502 19.62 -9.75 7.32
CA LEU A 502 19.07 -11.03 6.88
C LEU A 502 18.01 -10.82 5.81
N ASP A 503 17.97 -11.71 4.83
CA ASP A 503 16.88 -11.78 3.87
C ASP A 503 15.66 -12.47 4.48
N ALA A 504 14.47 -11.93 4.16
CA ALA A 504 13.20 -12.41 4.68
C ALA A 504 12.44 -13.21 3.64
N PHE A 505 11.94 -14.37 4.04
CA PHE A 505 10.95 -15.14 3.30
C PHE A 505 9.56 -14.92 3.89
N SER A 506 8.54 -14.85 3.03
CA SER A 506 7.14 -14.82 3.47
C SER A 506 6.53 -16.21 3.39
N ILE A 507 6.49 -16.94 4.51
CA ILE A 507 6.04 -18.34 4.54
C ILE A 507 4.67 -18.47 5.24
N PRO A 508 3.68 -19.16 4.65
CA PRO A 508 2.40 -19.45 5.31
C PRO A 508 2.58 -20.18 6.65
N ILE A 509 1.83 -19.80 7.68
CA ILE A 509 1.91 -20.40 9.01
C ILE A 509 1.55 -21.89 8.98
N GLY A 510 0.66 -22.30 8.07
CA GLY A 510 0.35 -23.71 7.86
C GLY A 510 1.59 -24.52 7.47
N THR A 511 2.42 -23.98 6.57
CA THR A 511 3.72 -24.58 6.19
C THR A 511 4.67 -24.59 7.39
N LEU A 512 4.77 -23.50 8.14
CA LEU A 512 5.63 -23.45 9.33
C LEU A 512 5.17 -24.43 10.41
N CYS A 513 3.86 -24.60 10.62
CA CYS A 513 3.31 -25.60 11.53
C CYS A 513 3.62 -27.04 11.06
N LYS A 514 3.62 -27.30 9.75
CA LYS A 514 4.03 -28.58 9.17
C LYS A 514 5.52 -28.85 9.50
N VAL A 515 6.40 -27.93 9.12
CA VAL A 515 7.85 -28.03 9.39
C VAL A 515 8.14 -28.11 10.89
N PHE A 516 7.41 -27.36 11.72
CA PHE A 516 7.54 -27.41 13.17
C PHE A 516 7.22 -28.80 13.74
N LYS A 517 6.18 -29.47 13.24
CA LYS A 517 5.84 -30.84 13.66
C LYS A 517 6.92 -31.84 13.24
N GLU A 518 7.34 -31.78 11.98
CA GLU A 518 8.40 -32.62 11.42
C GLU A 518 9.71 -32.48 12.22
N THR A 519 10.11 -31.24 12.48
CA THR A 519 11.33 -30.95 13.21
C THR A 519 11.21 -31.23 14.70
N GLN A 520 10.03 -31.18 15.34
CA GLN A 520 9.94 -31.57 16.76
C GLN A 520 10.13 -33.07 17.00
N GLU A 521 9.77 -33.92 16.02
CA GLU A 521 10.02 -35.36 16.09
C GLU A 521 11.53 -35.69 16.02
N GLU A 522 12.31 -34.90 15.28
CA GLU A 522 13.77 -35.08 15.09
C GLU A 522 14.66 -34.23 16.01
N ALA A 523 14.29 -32.98 16.29
CA ALA A 523 15.16 -31.95 16.86
C ALA A 523 15.34 -32.02 18.38
N TYR A 524 14.41 -32.64 19.12
CA TYR A 524 14.54 -32.70 20.58
C TYR A 524 15.72 -33.56 21.06
N ARG A 525 16.35 -34.36 20.18
CA ARG A 525 17.41 -35.30 20.56
C ARG A 525 18.83 -34.91 20.18
N LEU A 526 19.08 -33.98 19.26
CA LEU A 526 20.44 -33.80 18.70
C LEU A 526 20.94 -32.36 18.42
N TRP A 527 20.09 -31.35 18.14
CA TRP A 527 20.59 -30.11 17.47
C TRP A 527 20.02 -28.76 17.93
N GLY A 528 19.20 -28.69 18.99
CA GLY A 528 18.64 -27.43 19.49
C GLY A 528 17.30 -27.03 18.83
N CYS A 529 16.74 -25.89 19.22
CA CYS A 529 15.41 -25.46 18.76
C CYS A 529 15.45 -24.94 17.31
N ALA A 530 14.68 -25.57 16.40
CA ALA A 530 14.65 -25.20 14.98
C ALA A 530 14.11 -23.77 14.73
N PHE A 531 13.27 -23.25 15.64
CA PHE A 531 12.57 -21.99 15.46
C PHE A 531 12.80 -21.05 16.64
N HIS A 532 13.14 -19.78 16.37
CA HIS A 532 13.17 -18.72 17.37
C HIS A 532 12.22 -17.59 16.95
N ARG A 533 11.55 -16.94 17.91
CA ARG A 533 10.80 -15.71 17.67
C ARG A 533 11.72 -14.51 17.87
N ILE A 534 11.56 -13.51 17.02
CA ILE A 534 12.26 -12.23 17.15
C ILE A 534 11.37 -11.29 17.98
N GLU A 535 11.92 -10.72 19.03
CA GLU A 535 11.26 -9.77 19.90
C GLU A 535 11.84 -8.36 19.71
N PRO A 536 10.99 -7.33 19.60
CA PRO A 536 11.47 -5.95 19.60
C PRO A 536 12.09 -5.61 20.96
N PRO A 537 13.05 -4.68 21.00
CA PRO A 537 13.72 -4.29 22.24
C PRO A 537 12.72 -3.84 23.32
N GLN A 538 12.84 -4.39 24.54
CA GLN A 538 11.90 -4.13 25.63
C GLN A 538 11.89 -2.63 26.03
N LYS A 539 10.69 -2.11 26.34
CA LYS A 539 10.46 -0.71 26.76
C LYS A 539 11.31 -0.34 27.97
N GLY A 540 12.12 0.71 27.83
CA GLY A 540 13.01 1.25 28.87
C GLY A 540 14.33 1.77 28.33
N LYS A 541 14.73 1.32 27.13
CA LYS A 541 15.85 1.88 26.37
C LYS A 541 15.32 2.80 25.26
N GLU A 542 14.94 4.02 25.63
CA GLU A 542 14.83 5.11 24.66
C GLU A 542 16.24 5.44 24.17
N GLU A 543 16.70 4.80 23.09
CA GLU A 543 17.65 5.36 22.13
C GLU A 543 17.84 4.38 20.96
N THR A 544 17.95 4.96 19.78
CA THR A 544 18.38 4.35 18.52
C THR A 544 19.52 3.33 18.75
N TYR A 545 19.53 2.21 18.02
CA TYR A 545 20.57 1.15 17.98
C TYR A 545 20.43 -0.11 18.86
N SER A 546 19.34 -0.35 19.59
CA SER A 546 19.13 -1.67 20.21
C SER A 546 18.83 -2.76 19.16
N GLN A 547 19.67 -3.79 19.09
CA GLN A 547 19.46 -4.98 18.25
C GLN A 547 18.23 -5.76 18.74
N ASP A 548 17.53 -6.42 17.82
CA ASP A 548 16.39 -7.28 18.19
C ASP A 548 16.90 -8.47 19.01
N SER A 549 16.18 -8.87 20.05
CA SER A 549 16.46 -10.09 20.80
C SER A 549 15.71 -11.27 20.19
N HIS A 550 16.17 -12.50 20.40
CA HIS A 550 15.43 -13.69 19.99
C HIS A 550 15.30 -14.73 21.10
N SER A 551 14.22 -15.52 21.05
CA SER A 551 13.94 -16.60 22.03
C SER A 551 13.37 -17.84 21.34
N PRO A 552 13.68 -19.06 21.80
CA PRO A 552 13.22 -20.30 21.16
C PRO A 552 11.69 -20.46 21.19
N ILE A 553 11.14 -21.10 20.15
CA ILE A 553 9.70 -21.40 20.03
C ILE A 553 9.46 -22.86 20.42
N GLY A 554 8.89 -23.08 21.60
CA GLY A 554 8.61 -24.43 22.13
C GLY A 554 7.25 -25.03 21.75
N SER A 555 6.33 -24.27 21.15
CA SER A 555 4.99 -24.78 20.81
C SER A 555 4.39 -24.14 19.56
N ILE A 556 3.45 -24.87 18.92
CA ILE A 556 2.66 -24.39 17.77
C ILE A 556 1.87 -23.12 18.13
N CYS A 557 1.39 -22.99 19.36
CA CYS A 557 0.67 -21.79 19.80
C CYS A 557 1.56 -20.55 19.75
N ILE A 558 2.81 -20.65 20.23
CA ILE A 558 3.78 -19.55 20.17
C ILE A 558 4.21 -19.29 18.72
N LEU A 559 4.38 -20.33 17.90
CA LEU A 559 4.68 -20.19 16.49
C LEU A 559 3.61 -19.37 15.76
N ARG A 560 2.33 -19.68 16.02
CA ARG A 560 1.18 -18.98 15.42
C ARG A 560 1.12 -17.50 15.79
N THR A 561 1.54 -17.11 16.98
CA THR A 561 1.52 -15.71 17.43
C THR A 561 2.80 -14.93 17.10
N SER A 562 3.87 -15.62 16.69
CA SER A 562 5.16 -15.00 16.35
C SER A 562 5.11 -14.42 14.95
N ALA A 563 5.31 -13.10 14.79
CA ALA A 563 5.25 -12.41 13.49
C ALA A 563 6.55 -12.54 12.66
N ARG A 564 7.70 -12.50 13.36
CA ARG A 564 9.05 -12.59 12.80
C ARG A 564 9.75 -13.79 13.45
N ILE A 565 10.29 -14.68 12.63
CA ILE A 565 10.78 -15.99 13.04
C ILE A 565 12.18 -16.21 12.46
N LEU A 566 13.13 -16.66 13.27
CA LEU A 566 14.38 -17.24 12.81
C LEU A 566 14.17 -18.74 12.63
N LEU A 567 14.53 -19.26 11.45
CA LEU A 567 14.60 -20.69 11.17
C LEU A 567 16.08 -21.08 11.09
N ASN A 568 16.47 -22.09 11.86
CA ASN A 568 17.83 -22.60 11.82
C ASN A 568 18.14 -23.18 10.43
N SER A 569 19.23 -22.71 9.84
CA SER A 569 19.71 -23.10 8.50
C SER A 569 19.94 -24.61 8.33
N LYS A 570 20.07 -25.39 9.41
CA LYS A 570 20.10 -26.87 9.31
C LYS A 570 18.79 -27.48 8.79
N TYR A 571 17.67 -26.80 8.97
CA TYR A 571 16.33 -27.27 8.57
C TYR A 571 15.79 -26.53 7.33
N ALA A 572 16.67 -25.80 6.63
CA ALA A 572 16.29 -25.05 5.45
C ALA A 572 17.44 -24.99 4.44
N TYR A 573 17.11 -25.16 3.17
CA TYR A 573 18.05 -25.01 2.07
C TYR A 573 17.49 -24.01 1.07
N TYR A 574 18.37 -23.19 0.51
CA TYR A 574 18.01 -22.24 -0.53
C TYR A 574 18.93 -22.41 -1.73
N ASP A 575 18.30 -22.52 -2.89
CA ASP A 575 18.94 -22.54 -4.19
C ASP A 575 18.23 -21.54 -5.12
N ARG A 576 18.98 -20.86 -5.98
CA ARG A 576 18.42 -19.85 -6.91
C ARG A 576 17.49 -20.43 -7.97
N ASN A 577 17.51 -21.73 -8.24
CA ASN A 577 16.67 -22.41 -9.22
C ASN A 577 15.42 -23.04 -8.59
N ILE A 578 15.52 -23.58 -7.37
CA ILE A 578 14.45 -24.29 -6.64
C ILE A 578 13.76 -23.39 -5.60
N GLY A 579 14.47 -22.42 -5.03
CA GLY A 579 14.02 -21.54 -3.95
C GLY A 579 14.14 -22.18 -2.57
N LEU A 580 13.41 -21.67 -1.58
CA LEU A 580 13.50 -22.16 -0.20
C LEU A 580 12.78 -23.52 -0.03
N VAL A 581 13.54 -24.53 0.36
CA VAL A 581 13.12 -25.88 0.79
C VAL A 581 13.32 -26.01 2.30
N MET A 582 12.38 -26.63 3.01
CA MET A 582 12.40 -26.71 4.49
C MET A 582 11.87 -28.05 4.99
N GLY A 583 12.30 -28.46 6.19
CA GLY A 583 11.79 -29.67 6.86
C GLY A 583 12.16 -30.96 6.12
N LYS A 584 11.28 -31.96 6.14
CA LYS A 584 11.54 -33.27 5.49
C LYS A 584 11.69 -33.20 3.97
N ASP A 585 11.26 -32.09 3.36
CA ASP A 585 11.48 -31.88 1.92
C ASP A 585 13.00 -31.84 1.60
N LEU A 586 13.88 -31.44 2.53
CA LEU A 586 15.34 -31.48 2.31
C LEU A 586 15.85 -32.89 1.94
N GLU A 587 15.43 -33.91 2.70
CA GLU A 587 15.80 -35.31 2.46
C GLU A 587 15.22 -35.80 1.13
N ARG A 588 13.96 -35.44 0.84
CA ARG A 588 13.27 -35.77 -0.42
C ARG A 588 13.95 -35.18 -1.65
N PHE A 589 14.50 -33.98 -1.53
CA PHE A 589 15.24 -33.34 -2.61
C PHE A 589 16.72 -33.77 -2.67
N GLU A 590 17.21 -34.57 -1.71
CA GLU A 590 18.64 -34.94 -1.55
C GLU A 590 19.56 -33.73 -1.39
N LEU A 591 19.10 -32.71 -0.64
CA LEU A 591 19.82 -31.43 -0.48
C LEU A 591 20.52 -31.33 0.87
N GLU A 592 21.83 -31.01 0.84
CA GLU A 592 22.62 -30.77 2.05
C GLU A 592 22.60 -29.29 2.46
N SER A 593 22.18 -29.00 3.71
CA SER A 593 22.10 -27.63 4.24
C SER A 593 23.42 -26.85 4.21
N SER A 594 24.57 -27.53 4.24
CA SER A 594 25.91 -26.93 4.16
C SER A 594 26.15 -26.17 2.85
N ASP A 595 25.53 -26.61 1.76
CA ASP A 595 25.76 -26.10 0.40
C ASP A 595 24.79 -24.96 0.02
N SER A 596 23.95 -24.52 0.95
CA SER A 596 22.96 -23.46 0.74
C SER A 596 23.62 -22.14 0.31
N GLU A 597 23.16 -21.58 -0.81
CA GLU A 597 23.73 -20.37 -1.43
C GLU A 597 23.57 -19.10 -0.56
N LEU A 598 22.68 -19.14 0.43
CA LEU A 598 22.41 -18.03 1.36
C LEU A 598 23.52 -17.78 2.39
N ASN A 599 24.44 -18.73 2.57
CA ASN A 599 25.59 -18.54 3.47
C ASN A 599 26.61 -17.50 2.93
N GLN A 600 26.40 -16.93 1.74
CA GLN A 600 27.38 -16.08 1.04
C GLN A 600 26.95 -14.62 0.78
N SER A 601 25.70 -14.22 1.05
CA SER A 601 25.24 -12.85 0.75
C SER A 601 24.70 -12.11 1.98
N GLN A 602 25.56 -11.39 2.70
CA GLN A 602 25.12 -10.39 3.67
C GLN A 602 24.84 -9.06 2.97
N LYS A 603 23.64 -8.51 3.16
CA LYS A 603 23.26 -7.18 2.64
C LYS A 603 24.16 -6.10 3.22
N LYS A 604 24.74 -5.26 2.35
CA LYS A 604 25.34 -3.99 2.78
C LYS A 604 24.25 -3.08 3.34
N ARG A 605 24.43 -2.65 4.59
CA ARG A 605 23.56 -1.74 5.34
C ARG A 605 23.18 -0.49 4.52
N GLN A 606 21.94 -0.40 4.05
CA GLN A 606 21.36 0.88 3.63
C GLN A 606 20.66 1.51 4.84
N VAL A 607 21.36 2.42 5.51
CA VAL A 607 20.74 3.27 6.52
C VAL A 607 19.80 4.22 5.80
N LEU A 608 18.49 4.02 5.95
CA LEU A 608 17.50 5.07 5.70
C LEU A 608 17.76 6.20 6.71
N LYS A 609 18.66 7.13 6.34
CA LYS A 609 18.90 8.36 7.10
C LYS A 609 17.69 9.26 6.93
N SER A 610 16.90 9.41 7.99
CA SER A 610 15.98 10.54 8.12
C SER A 610 16.01 11.11 9.54
N GLU A 611 17.21 11.32 10.08
CA GLU A 611 17.35 12.29 11.17
C GLU A 611 17.51 13.66 10.51
N TYR A 612 16.46 14.48 10.58
CA TYR A 612 16.41 15.81 9.96
C TYR A 612 17.55 16.68 10.49
N GLN A 613 18.32 17.27 9.57
CA GLN A 613 19.23 18.36 9.86
C GLN A 613 18.40 19.64 9.89
N TYR A 614 18.37 20.34 11.02
CA TYR A 614 17.68 21.62 11.13
C TYR A 614 18.69 22.76 11.01
N LYS A 615 18.33 23.76 10.21
CA LYS A 615 19.00 25.06 10.20
C LYS A 615 18.19 26.05 11.01
N MET A 616 18.86 27.01 11.62
CA MET A 616 18.18 28.04 12.41
C MET A 616 17.25 28.87 11.52
N ASP A 617 15.99 28.98 11.97
CA ASP A 617 14.95 29.82 11.39
C ASP A 617 14.15 30.53 12.49
N THR A 618 13.70 31.74 12.16
CA THR A 618 12.83 32.57 12.99
C THR A 618 11.40 32.06 12.95
N TYR A 619 10.60 32.39 13.97
CA TYR A 619 9.18 32.03 14.00
C TYR A 619 8.41 32.53 12.77
N VAL A 620 8.54 33.82 12.46
CA VAL A 620 7.85 34.43 11.31
C VAL A 620 8.39 33.87 9.99
N GLY A 621 9.70 33.67 9.89
CA GLY A 621 10.35 33.07 8.73
C GLY A 621 9.84 31.67 8.41
N HIS A 622 9.76 30.80 9.44
CA HIS A 622 9.26 29.42 9.32
C HIS A 622 7.83 29.39 8.76
N LEU A 623 6.94 30.20 9.33
CA LEU A 623 5.56 30.34 8.87
C LEU A 623 5.49 30.85 7.42
N GLY A 624 6.36 31.79 7.05
CA GLY A 624 6.54 32.27 5.68
C GLY A 624 6.99 31.17 4.70
N CYS A 625 7.93 30.31 5.12
CA CYS A 625 8.41 29.16 4.36
C CYS A 625 7.29 28.13 4.17
N MET A 626 6.55 27.78 5.23
CA MET A 626 5.40 26.86 5.16
C MET A 626 4.33 27.36 4.18
N TRP A 627 3.97 28.66 4.24
CA TRP A 627 3.01 29.24 3.31
C TRP A 627 3.54 29.31 1.87
N THR A 628 4.86 29.40 1.72
CA THR A 628 5.51 29.26 0.40
C THR A 628 5.37 27.83 -0.12
N CYS A 629 5.61 26.80 0.71
CA CYS A 629 5.39 25.39 0.35
C CYS A 629 3.91 25.07 0.05
N TRP A 630 2.97 25.75 0.71
CA TRP A 630 1.54 25.67 0.37
C TRP A 630 1.32 26.11 -1.08
N ARG A 631 1.94 27.21 -1.52
CA ARG A 631 1.60 27.88 -2.79
C ARG A 631 2.52 27.55 -3.96
N LYS A 632 3.78 27.19 -3.72
CA LYS A 632 4.80 26.98 -4.75
C LYS A 632 5.25 25.51 -4.83
N PRO A 633 5.69 25.05 -6.02
CA PRO A 633 6.38 23.78 -6.16
C PRO A 633 7.62 23.68 -5.25
N PHE A 634 8.03 22.46 -4.94
CA PHE A 634 9.11 22.17 -4.00
C PHE A 634 10.02 21.07 -4.55
N LYS A 635 11.33 21.30 -4.52
CA LYS A 635 12.35 20.35 -5.00
C LYS A 635 12.91 19.52 -3.86
N THR A 636 13.10 18.23 -4.10
CA THR A 636 13.69 17.30 -3.13
C THR A 636 14.27 16.07 -3.83
N GLU A 637 14.88 15.17 -3.08
CA GLU A 637 15.37 13.90 -3.57
C GLU A 637 14.50 12.75 -3.06
N ILE A 638 14.12 11.84 -3.96
CA ILE A 638 13.44 10.59 -3.59
C ILE A 638 14.27 9.39 -4.00
N LEU A 639 14.14 8.30 -3.24
CA LEU A 639 14.76 7.02 -3.59
C LEU A 639 13.87 6.31 -4.60
N LYS A 640 14.27 6.28 -5.87
CA LYS A 640 13.53 5.65 -6.97
C LYS A 640 14.35 4.51 -7.57
N ASN A 641 13.81 3.29 -7.55
CA ASN A 641 14.53 2.06 -7.92
C ASN A 641 15.89 1.92 -7.21
N GLY A 642 16.00 2.36 -5.95
CA GLY A 642 17.25 2.33 -5.19
C GLY A 642 18.26 3.43 -5.53
N ILE A 643 17.90 4.39 -6.39
CA ILE A 643 18.73 5.53 -6.80
C ILE A 643 18.10 6.83 -6.31
N LEU A 644 18.88 7.69 -5.64
CA LEU A 644 18.43 9.04 -5.28
C LEU A 644 18.24 9.87 -6.55
N THR A 645 17.02 10.37 -6.74
CA THR A 645 16.60 11.14 -7.91
C THR A 645 16.03 12.47 -7.46
N GLU A 646 16.55 13.57 -8.00
CA GLU A 646 15.99 14.91 -7.77
C GLU A 646 14.62 15.02 -8.48
N VAL A 647 13.61 15.48 -7.75
CA VAL A 647 12.24 15.64 -8.22
C VAL A 647 11.66 16.97 -7.75
N GLU A 648 10.70 17.50 -8.49
CA GLU A 648 9.97 18.72 -8.13
C GLU A 648 8.48 18.40 -7.92
N PHE A 649 8.05 18.32 -6.66
CA PHE A 649 6.65 18.13 -6.32
C PHE A 649 5.85 19.41 -6.58
N SER A 650 4.58 19.27 -6.96
CA SER A 650 3.66 20.42 -6.97
C SER A 650 3.45 20.99 -5.56
N SER A 651 2.96 22.24 -5.55
CA SER A 651 2.50 22.89 -4.32
C SER A 651 1.41 22.06 -3.65
N VAL A 652 1.38 22.10 -2.30
CA VAL A 652 0.37 21.39 -1.51
C VAL A 652 -1.04 21.93 -1.80
N ARG A 653 -1.15 23.21 -2.16
CA ARG A 653 -2.40 23.84 -2.62
C ARG A 653 -2.94 23.20 -3.88
N ASN A 654 -2.10 22.89 -4.87
CA ASN A 654 -2.57 22.26 -6.11
C ASN A 654 -3.24 20.91 -5.83
N GLU A 655 -2.70 20.15 -4.90
CA GLU A 655 -3.29 18.88 -4.47
C GLU A 655 -4.64 19.07 -3.77
N LEU A 656 -4.70 19.92 -2.73
CA LEU A 656 -5.79 19.89 -1.76
C LEU A 656 -6.87 20.97 -1.97
N PHE A 657 -6.58 22.08 -2.66
CA PHE A 657 -7.47 23.23 -2.73
C PHE A 657 -8.84 22.91 -3.34
N LYS A 658 -8.86 22.31 -4.54
CA LYS A 658 -10.11 21.95 -5.22
C LYS A 658 -10.85 20.80 -4.49
N PRO A 659 -10.20 19.67 -4.14
CA PRO A 659 -10.88 18.60 -3.41
C PRO A 659 -11.39 19.03 -2.04
N GLY A 660 -10.64 19.86 -1.30
CA GLY A 660 -11.07 20.42 -0.02
C GLY A 660 -12.29 21.34 -0.15
N GLY A 661 -12.32 22.18 -1.18
CA GLY A 661 -13.52 22.98 -1.49
C GLY A 661 -14.73 22.12 -1.87
N LYS A 662 -14.54 21.09 -2.72
CA LYS A 662 -15.59 20.11 -3.05
C LYS A 662 -16.08 19.34 -1.84
N PHE A 663 -15.18 18.98 -0.91
CA PHE A 663 -15.54 18.33 0.35
C PHE A 663 -16.45 19.21 1.20
N ILE A 664 -16.03 20.46 1.45
CA ILE A 664 -16.83 21.43 2.21
C ILE A 664 -18.19 21.63 1.54
N GLN A 665 -18.23 21.80 0.22
CA GLN A 665 -19.48 21.98 -0.51
C GLN A 665 -20.38 20.74 -0.43
N SER A 666 -19.84 19.53 -0.58
CA SER A 666 -20.66 18.31 -0.66
C SER A 666 -21.12 17.78 0.70
N ARG A 667 -20.34 17.97 1.76
CA ARG A 667 -20.58 17.36 3.08
C ARG A 667 -21.00 18.37 4.14
N ILE A 668 -20.35 19.53 4.20
CA ILE A 668 -20.54 20.46 5.33
C ILE A 668 -21.53 21.58 5.00
N PHE A 669 -21.36 22.25 3.86
CA PHE A 669 -22.19 23.37 3.42
C PHE A 669 -22.71 23.18 1.98
N PRO A 670 -23.73 22.33 1.76
CA PRO A 670 -24.35 22.06 0.45
C PRO A 670 -24.82 23.30 -0.33
N ASN A 671 -25.23 24.35 0.39
CA ASN A 671 -25.76 25.57 -0.20
C ASN A 671 -24.67 26.60 -0.55
N ALA A 672 -23.41 26.37 -0.17
CA ALA A 672 -22.33 27.29 -0.45
C ALA A 672 -21.90 27.22 -1.93
N SER A 673 -21.50 28.37 -2.48
CA SER A 673 -20.88 28.40 -3.80
C SER A 673 -19.51 27.72 -3.79
N THR A 674 -19.08 27.15 -4.92
CA THR A 674 -17.78 26.49 -5.04
C THR A 674 -16.62 27.44 -4.68
N GLU A 675 -16.73 28.73 -5.02
CA GLU A 675 -15.74 29.74 -4.68
C GLU A 675 -15.67 30.01 -3.17
N GLN A 676 -16.82 30.11 -2.48
CA GLN A 676 -16.85 30.24 -1.02
C GLN A 676 -16.29 29.00 -0.31
N SER A 677 -16.65 27.79 -0.75
CA SER A 677 -16.16 26.55 -0.15
C SER A 677 -14.64 26.39 -0.32
N GLN A 678 -14.11 26.71 -1.50
CA GLN A 678 -12.66 26.72 -1.76
C GLN A 678 -11.94 27.76 -0.91
N ALA A 679 -12.49 28.97 -0.82
CA ALA A 679 -11.94 30.04 0.02
C ALA A 679 -11.94 29.65 1.51
N LEU A 680 -13.02 29.03 2.00
CA LEU A 680 -13.07 28.54 3.37
C LEU A 680 -12.01 27.47 3.62
N PHE A 681 -11.82 26.51 2.71
CA PHE A 681 -10.79 25.49 2.86
C PHE A 681 -9.37 26.10 2.94
N GLU A 682 -9.06 27.07 2.09
CA GLU A 682 -7.77 27.78 2.14
C GLU A 682 -7.59 28.58 3.44
N ILE A 683 -8.66 29.20 3.97
CA ILE A 683 -8.67 29.86 5.28
C ILE A 683 -8.40 28.85 6.41
N LEU A 684 -8.98 27.65 6.35
CA LEU A 684 -8.73 26.61 7.34
C LEU A 684 -7.25 26.17 7.36
N VAL A 685 -6.65 25.97 6.18
CA VAL A 685 -5.21 25.64 6.08
C VAL A 685 -4.35 26.81 6.58
N PHE A 686 -4.69 28.04 6.22
CA PHE A 686 -4.02 29.24 6.71
C PHE A 686 -4.05 29.32 8.25
N LEU A 687 -5.21 29.14 8.87
CA LEU A 687 -5.36 29.18 10.32
C LEU A 687 -4.63 28.02 11.00
N ALA A 688 -4.61 26.83 10.39
CA ALA A 688 -3.81 25.72 10.88
C ALA A 688 -2.30 26.08 10.89
N ILE A 689 -1.77 26.62 9.78
CA ILE A 689 -0.35 27.03 9.69
C ILE A 689 -0.04 28.15 10.67
N LEU A 690 -0.86 29.19 10.71
CA LEU A 690 -0.68 30.34 11.61
C LEU A 690 -0.64 29.91 13.08
N THR A 691 -1.43 28.92 13.45
CA THR A 691 -1.63 28.57 14.86
C THR A 691 -0.87 27.35 15.35
N HIS A 692 -0.30 26.50 14.47
CA HIS A 692 0.26 25.22 14.89
C HIS A 692 1.40 25.32 15.91
N ASP A 693 2.17 26.41 15.85
CA ASP A 693 3.40 26.61 16.61
C ASP A 693 3.32 27.74 17.65
N LEU A 694 2.12 28.26 17.97
CA LEU A 694 1.95 29.31 18.99
C LEU A 694 2.60 28.96 20.34
N GLY A 695 2.65 27.68 20.71
CA GLY A 695 3.34 27.20 21.90
C GLY A 695 4.85 27.46 21.90
N LYS A 696 5.50 27.63 20.74
CA LYS A 696 6.92 28.03 20.64
C LYS A 696 7.14 29.48 21.08
N LEU A 697 6.09 30.30 21.12
CA LEU A 697 6.16 31.71 21.57
C LEU A 697 6.20 31.86 23.10
N GLN A 698 6.23 30.77 23.85
CA GLN A 698 6.41 30.79 25.30
C GLN A 698 7.79 31.29 25.69
N GLN A 699 7.88 32.11 26.76
CA GLN A 699 9.16 32.60 27.29
C GLN A 699 10.13 31.44 27.55
N LYS A 700 9.65 30.42 28.28
CA LYS A 700 10.44 29.22 28.61
C LYS A 700 10.93 28.46 27.38
N TRP A 701 10.13 28.41 26.31
CA TRP A 701 10.54 27.72 25.08
C TRP A 701 11.68 28.51 24.41
N GLN A 702 11.53 29.83 24.32
CA GLN A 702 12.51 30.73 23.70
C GLN A 702 13.82 30.76 24.49
N ASP A 703 13.78 30.76 25.82
CA ASP A 703 14.98 30.71 26.67
C ASP A 703 15.83 29.47 26.37
N VAL A 704 15.20 28.30 26.26
CA VAL A 704 15.88 27.02 25.98
C VAL A 704 16.45 27.02 24.55
N MET A 705 15.68 27.47 23.56
CA MET A 705 16.16 27.47 22.17
C MET A 705 17.26 28.48 21.93
N GLN A 706 17.15 29.68 22.49
CA GLN A 706 18.20 30.70 22.38
C GLN A 706 19.48 30.25 23.07
N GLY A 707 19.38 29.59 24.22
CA GLY A 707 20.57 29.06 24.90
C GLY A 707 21.26 27.96 24.09
N TRP A 708 20.51 27.00 23.54
CA TRP A 708 21.09 26.01 22.62
C TRP A 708 21.69 26.66 21.38
N GLN A 709 20.97 27.58 20.73
CA GLN A 709 21.43 28.25 19.51
C GLN A 709 22.69 29.09 19.76
N THR A 710 22.83 29.68 20.95
CA THR A 710 24.04 30.40 21.35
C THR A 710 25.23 29.45 21.44
N LEU A 711 25.03 28.25 22.00
CA LEU A 711 26.06 27.22 22.05
C LEU A 711 26.40 26.70 20.65
N ALA A 712 25.40 26.47 19.81
CA ALA A 712 25.58 26.10 18.40
C ALA A 712 26.38 27.16 17.62
N TYR A 713 26.09 28.44 17.83
CA TYR A 713 26.85 29.56 17.26
C TYR A 713 28.32 29.56 17.71
N GLN A 714 28.55 29.39 19.00
CA GLN A 714 29.90 29.47 19.58
C GLN A 714 30.79 28.26 19.23
N GLN A 715 30.22 27.05 19.22
CA GLN A 715 31.00 25.81 19.16
C GLN A 715 30.87 25.06 17.83
N PHE A 716 29.77 25.27 17.09
CA PHE A 716 29.41 24.44 15.94
C PHE A 716 29.15 25.24 14.65
N LYS A 717 29.64 26.49 14.57
CA LYS A 717 29.45 27.39 13.42
C LYS A 717 27.97 27.62 13.05
N GLY A 718 27.07 27.53 14.03
CA GLY A 718 25.66 27.89 13.85
C GLY A 718 25.48 29.37 13.52
N LYS A 719 24.26 29.80 13.23
CA LYS A 719 23.91 31.22 13.03
C LYS A 719 23.73 31.94 14.36
N ASN A 720 24.03 33.24 14.40
CA ASN A 720 23.73 34.05 15.57
C ASN A 720 22.20 34.25 15.66
N PRO A 721 21.53 33.87 16.77
CA PRO A 721 20.09 33.99 16.90
C PRO A 721 19.57 35.44 16.89
N LYS A 722 20.44 36.42 17.20
CA LYS A 722 20.05 37.83 17.46
C LYS A 722 18.91 37.88 18.50
N GLN A 723 18.08 38.93 18.48
CA GLN A 723 16.92 39.09 19.37
C GLN A 723 15.61 38.58 18.73
N PHE A 724 15.68 37.68 17.75
CA PHE A 724 14.48 37.15 17.08
C PHE A 724 13.91 35.95 17.85
N LEU A 725 12.59 35.76 17.74
CA LEU A 725 11.95 34.54 18.19
C LEU A 725 12.29 33.40 17.24
N ILE A 726 12.73 32.28 17.80
CA ILE A 726 13.23 31.12 17.05
C ILE A 726 12.09 30.13 16.83
N ALA A 727 12.03 29.47 15.67
CA ALA A 727 11.21 28.27 15.44
C ALA A 727 12.05 26.99 15.42
N HIS A 728 13.22 27.06 14.79
CA HIS A 728 14.18 25.97 14.66
C HIS A 728 15.58 26.44 14.99
N THR A 729 16.40 25.54 15.54
CA THR A 729 17.80 25.80 15.90
C THR A 729 18.71 25.01 14.98
N ASP A 730 19.93 25.50 14.75
CA ASP A 730 20.97 24.73 14.06
C ASP A 730 21.27 23.46 14.87
N TYR A 731 21.02 22.30 14.27
CA TYR A 731 21.31 21.00 14.84
C TYR A 731 21.46 19.97 13.73
N ASP A 732 22.61 19.30 13.72
CA ASP A 732 22.92 18.19 12.84
C ASP A 732 23.10 16.91 13.67
N PRO A 733 22.14 15.98 13.63
CA PRO A 733 22.20 14.75 14.40
C PRO A 733 23.31 13.81 13.95
N THR A 734 23.88 14.02 12.75
CA THR A 734 25.00 13.22 12.22
C THR A 734 26.34 13.59 12.84
N ILE A 735 26.41 14.71 13.58
CA ILE A 735 27.62 15.18 14.28
C ILE A 735 27.54 14.73 15.76
N PRO A 736 28.33 13.72 16.19
CA PRO A 736 28.24 13.17 17.55
C PRO A 736 28.47 14.21 18.66
N GLU A 737 29.35 15.20 18.41
CA GLU A 737 29.66 16.27 19.36
C GLU A 737 28.44 17.16 19.62
N GLN A 738 27.66 17.49 18.58
CA GLN A 738 26.42 18.27 18.74
C GLN A 738 25.39 17.47 19.53
N LYS A 739 25.23 16.18 19.24
CA LYS A 739 24.30 15.29 19.97
C LYS A 739 24.66 15.21 21.46
N ALA A 740 25.93 15.05 21.79
CA ALA A 740 26.42 15.03 23.18
C ALA A 740 26.24 16.39 23.88
N ALA A 741 26.57 17.48 23.19
CA ALA A 741 26.41 18.83 23.73
C ALA A 741 24.93 19.17 23.99
N LEU A 742 24.02 18.83 23.07
CA LEU A 742 22.58 19.05 23.24
C LEU A 742 22.04 18.25 24.44
N LYS A 743 22.41 16.97 24.53
CA LYS A 743 22.02 16.10 25.67
C LYS A 743 22.51 16.65 27.01
N THR A 744 23.69 17.25 27.03
CA THR A 744 24.26 17.90 28.23
C THR A 744 23.53 19.19 28.57
N TYR A 745 23.27 20.04 27.57
CA TYR A 745 22.52 21.28 27.72
C TYR A 745 21.10 21.02 28.25
N GLU A 746 20.36 20.09 27.65
CA GLU A 746 18.99 19.75 28.06
C GLU A 746 18.91 19.11 29.45
N LYS A 747 19.94 18.37 29.89
CA LYS A 747 20.05 17.88 31.28
C LYS A 747 20.23 19.03 32.27
N SER A 748 20.96 20.07 31.91
CA SER A 748 21.30 21.20 32.80
C SER A 748 20.22 22.29 32.88
N GLN A 749 19.51 22.59 31.78
CA GLN A 749 18.62 23.76 31.66
C GLN A 749 17.11 23.43 31.51
N ARG A 750 16.71 22.19 31.87
CA ARG A 750 15.35 21.63 31.71
C ARG A 750 14.96 21.43 30.24
N LYS A 751 14.39 20.26 29.95
CA LYS A 751 13.96 19.82 28.61
C LYS A 751 13.01 20.81 27.94
N ARG A 752 13.08 20.90 26.60
CA ARG A 752 12.18 21.68 25.75
C ARG A 752 10.72 21.39 26.14
N PRO A 753 9.90 22.42 26.42
CA PRO A 753 8.50 22.17 26.72
C PRO A 753 7.78 21.65 25.47
N ASN A 754 6.88 20.70 25.66
CA ASN A 754 5.89 20.36 24.63
C ASN A 754 5.15 21.66 24.23
N HIS A 755 4.86 21.80 22.95
CA HIS A 755 4.24 23.01 22.39
C HIS A 755 2.96 22.74 21.60
N ALA A 756 2.73 21.53 21.07
CA ALA A 756 1.57 21.29 20.20
C ALA A 756 0.21 21.48 20.90
N ILE A 757 0.06 20.97 22.12
CA ILE A 757 -1.20 21.10 22.87
C ILE A 757 -1.37 22.54 23.37
N GLU A 758 -0.27 23.18 23.76
CA GLU A 758 -0.20 24.59 24.15
C GLU A 758 -0.63 25.48 22.99
N SER A 759 -0.12 25.21 21.78
CA SER A 759 -0.55 25.86 20.55
C SER A 759 -2.05 25.72 20.38
N ALA A 760 -2.59 24.50 20.45
CA ALA A 760 -4.02 24.25 20.25
C ALA A 760 -4.86 24.99 21.28
N TYR A 761 -4.42 25.05 22.54
CA TYR A 761 -5.10 25.80 23.57
C TYR A 761 -5.18 27.29 23.26
N LEU A 762 -4.07 27.90 22.83
CA LEU A 762 -3.99 29.31 22.44
C LEU A 762 -4.78 29.60 21.15
N SER A 763 -4.83 28.66 20.20
CA SER A 763 -5.57 28.81 18.94
C SER A 763 -7.04 29.12 19.14
N LYS A 764 -7.67 28.64 20.23
CA LYS A 764 -9.11 28.87 20.51
C LYS A 764 -9.49 30.34 20.46
N GLU A 765 -8.63 31.21 20.99
CA GLU A 765 -8.90 32.65 21.02
C GLU A 765 -8.83 33.27 19.62
N ILE A 766 -7.82 32.91 18.84
CA ILE A 766 -7.66 33.35 17.45
C ILE A 766 -8.86 32.89 16.62
N LEU A 767 -9.22 31.60 16.69
CA LEU A 767 -10.35 31.03 15.95
C LEU A 767 -11.69 31.67 16.32
N LYS A 768 -11.90 31.98 17.60
CA LYS A 768 -13.11 32.67 18.07
C LYS A 768 -13.25 34.06 17.46
N GLN A 769 -12.14 34.78 17.27
CA GLN A 769 -12.15 36.14 16.73
C GLN A 769 -12.17 36.16 15.19
N SER A 770 -11.55 35.18 14.52
CA SER A 770 -11.40 35.19 13.05
C SER A 770 -12.40 34.29 12.33
N LEU A 771 -12.51 33.02 12.73
CA LEU A 771 -13.22 31.98 11.97
C LEU A 771 -14.73 31.98 12.27
N ILE A 772 -15.11 32.12 13.54
CA ILE A 772 -16.53 32.09 13.97
C ILE A 772 -17.38 33.15 13.26
N PRO A 773 -16.96 34.43 13.13
CA PRO A 773 -17.74 35.42 12.40
C PRO A 773 -18.01 35.02 10.95
N ILE A 774 -17.03 34.50 10.24
CA ILE A 774 -17.20 34.06 8.84
C ILE A 774 -18.18 32.88 8.75
N LEU A 775 -18.04 31.88 9.62
CA LEU A 775 -18.93 30.72 9.60
C LEU A 775 -20.38 31.12 9.89
N LYS A 776 -20.58 32.05 10.82
CA LYS A 776 -21.90 32.55 11.17
C LYS A 776 -22.50 33.43 10.06
N ASP A 777 -21.74 34.42 9.59
CA ASP A 777 -22.27 35.48 8.74
C ASP A 777 -22.30 35.08 7.26
N CYS A 778 -21.39 34.22 6.81
CA CYS A 778 -21.29 33.81 5.40
C CYS A 778 -21.83 32.40 5.10
N PHE A 779 -21.91 31.52 6.10
CA PHE A 779 -22.36 30.13 5.93
C PHE A 779 -23.59 29.79 6.77
N GLU A 780 -24.11 30.75 7.56
CA GLU A 780 -25.25 30.54 8.48
C GLU A 780 -25.05 29.33 9.40
N ALA A 781 -23.79 29.03 9.73
CA ALA A 781 -23.43 27.82 10.47
C ALA A 781 -24.02 27.86 11.88
N ASP A 782 -24.57 26.72 12.32
CA ASP A 782 -25.08 26.60 13.68
C ASP A 782 -23.93 26.47 14.71
N ARG A 783 -24.30 26.43 16.00
CA ARG A 783 -23.33 26.35 17.10
C ARG A 783 -22.46 25.09 17.06
N GLU A 784 -23.01 23.97 16.60
CA GLU A 784 -22.34 22.68 16.54
C GLU A 784 -21.39 22.61 15.35
N GLN A 785 -21.83 23.04 14.16
CA GLN A 785 -20.99 23.18 12.97
C GLN A 785 -19.79 24.11 13.25
N MET A 786 -20.04 25.29 13.84
CA MET A 786 -18.96 26.22 14.21
C MET A 786 -17.97 25.60 15.19
N LYS A 787 -18.47 24.86 16.20
CA LYS A 787 -17.64 24.15 17.17
C LYS A 787 -16.78 23.09 16.46
N ASN A 788 -17.37 22.25 15.62
CA ASN A 788 -16.68 21.12 14.99
C ASN A 788 -15.64 21.57 13.96
N ILE A 789 -15.90 22.65 13.20
CA ILE A 789 -14.91 23.25 12.30
C ILE A 789 -13.75 23.88 13.09
N CYS A 790 -14.00 24.54 14.22
CA CYS A 790 -12.92 25.01 15.09
C CYS A 790 -12.08 23.83 15.59
N TRP A 791 -12.72 22.71 15.95
CA TRP A 791 -12.01 21.52 16.40
C TRP A 791 -11.14 20.86 15.35
N VAL A 792 -11.51 20.93 14.07
CA VAL A 792 -10.64 20.49 12.98
C VAL A 792 -9.27 21.17 13.06
N ILE A 793 -9.24 22.49 13.30
CA ILE A 793 -7.99 23.25 13.44
C ILE A 793 -7.28 22.94 14.76
N LEU A 794 -8.02 22.83 15.86
CA LEU A 794 -7.46 22.49 17.17
C LEU A 794 -6.80 21.11 17.16
N MET A 795 -7.40 20.13 16.50
CA MET A 795 -6.84 18.80 16.32
C MET A 795 -5.62 18.83 15.41
N ALA A 796 -5.70 19.50 14.25
CA ALA A 796 -4.55 19.63 13.34
C ALA A 796 -3.35 20.25 14.07
N THR A 797 -3.60 21.29 14.86
CA THR A 797 -2.61 21.96 15.70
C THR A 797 -2.10 21.06 16.83
N GLY A 798 -2.97 20.38 17.57
CA GLY A 798 -2.56 19.57 18.72
C GLY A 798 -1.86 18.26 18.34
N ARG A 799 -2.08 17.77 17.11
CA ARG A 799 -1.63 16.46 16.61
C ARG A 799 -0.59 16.55 15.47
N HIS A 800 0.01 17.71 15.22
CA HIS A 800 0.98 17.86 14.13
C HIS A 800 2.30 17.08 14.36
N HIS A 801 2.74 16.89 15.60
CA HIS A 801 3.89 16.02 15.95
C HIS A 801 3.50 14.55 16.16
N SER A 802 2.28 14.30 16.65
CA SER A 802 1.78 12.97 16.96
C SER A 802 0.28 12.88 16.67
N ALA A 803 -0.08 12.00 15.74
CA ALA A 803 -1.45 11.82 15.24
C ALA A 803 -2.50 11.46 16.31
N TRP A 804 -2.07 10.97 17.47
CA TRP A 804 -2.93 10.38 18.51
C TRP A 804 -2.81 11.07 19.88
N THR A 805 -2.33 12.32 19.90
CA THR A 805 -2.31 13.11 21.12
C THR A 805 -3.74 13.40 21.60
N SER A 806 -4.07 13.00 22.83
CA SER A 806 -5.41 13.14 23.42
C SER A 806 -5.66 14.48 24.13
N GLY A 807 -4.60 15.27 24.35
CA GLY A 807 -4.67 16.56 25.04
C GLY A 807 -4.03 16.52 26.44
N TRP A 808 -4.34 17.50 27.30
CA TRP A 808 -3.81 17.55 28.67
C TRP A 808 -4.59 16.64 29.61
N LYS A 809 -3.87 15.89 30.45
CA LYS A 809 -4.43 15.18 31.61
C LYS A 809 -4.46 16.10 32.83
N ALA A 810 -5.26 15.76 33.84
CA ALA A 810 -5.34 16.53 35.09
C ALA A 810 -3.95 16.79 35.72
N ASP A 811 -3.06 15.80 35.69
CA ASP A 811 -1.69 15.93 36.21
C ASP A 811 -0.82 16.94 35.43
N ASP A 812 -1.05 17.09 34.13
CA ASP A 812 -0.31 18.04 33.28
C ASP A 812 -0.67 19.48 33.66
N ILE A 813 -1.96 19.72 33.92
CA ILE A 813 -2.51 21.03 34.32
C ILE A 813 -1.94 21.45 35.68
N VAL A 814 -1.90 20.53 36.65
CA VAL A 814 -1.35 20.76 38.00
C VAL A 814 0.14 21.12 37.95
N ARG A 815 0.91 20.49 37.05
CA ARG A 815 2.36 20.74 36.89
C ARG A 815 2.68 22.05 36.18
N LYS A 816 1.93 22.42 35.14
CA LYS A 816 2.24 23.60 34.31
C LYS A 816 1.61 24.89 34.84
N LYS A 817 0.45 24.83 35.49
CA LYS A 817 -0.34 25.94 36.04
C LYS A 817 -0.78 27.02 35.04
N ARG A 818 0.15 27.64 34.28
CA ARG A 818 -0.11 28.69 33.29
C ARG A 818 0.84 28.64 32.09
N ILE A 819 0.42 29.21 30.96
CA ILE A 819 1.26 29.51 29.78
C ILE A 819 1.68 30.98 29.87
N GLU A 820 2.99 31.25 29.82
CA GLU A 820 3.57 32.60 29.77
C GLU A 820 4.20 32.84 28.41
N LEU A 821 3.69 33.84 27.68
CA LEU A 821 4.17 34.22 26.36
C LEU A 821 5.34 35.21 26.46
N HIS A 822 6.27 35.10 25.53
CA HIS A 822 7.35 36.08 25.37
C HIS A 822 6.77 37.47 25.04
N PRO A 823 7.35 38.59 25.52
CA PRO A 823 6.82 39.94 25.28
C PRO A 823 6.62 40.30 23.79
N GLN A 824 7.44 39.72 22.91
CA GLN A 824 7.35 39.90 21.45
C GLN A 824 6.35 38.97 20.75
N ALA A 825 5.68 38.06 21.46
CA ALA A 825 4.79 37.06 20.86
C ALA A 825 3.66 37.70 20.04
N LYS A 826 3.02 38.75 20.57
CA LYS A 826 1.95 39.47 19.85
C LYS A 826 2.45 40.11 18.57
N ASN A 827 3.66 40.69 18.58
CA ASN A 827 4.26 41.29 17.40
C ASN A 827 4.57 40.22 16.34
N ALA A 828 5.11 39.07 16.75
CA ALA A 828 5.38 37.96 15.84
C ALA A 828 4.11 37.39 15.19
N ILE A 829 3.00 37.28 15.95
CA ILE A 829 1.70 36.84 15.41
C ILE A 829 1.16 37.88 14.41
N ALA A 830 1.20 39.17 14.75
CA ALA A 830 0.72 40.23 13.87
C ALA A 830 1.55 40.34 12.58
N GLU A 831 2.87 40.19 12.67
CA GLU A 831 3.77 40.18 11.52
C GLU A 831 3.50 38.96 10.63
N SER A 832 3.35 37.77 11.23
CA SER A 832 2.97 36.54 10.50
C SER A 832 1.65 36.73 9.77
N TRP A 833 0.63 37.30 10.42
CA TRP A 833 -0.64 37.62 9.77
C TRP A 833 -0.47 38.54 8.57
N CYS A 834 0.28 39.64 8.73
CA CYS A 834 0.50 40.60 7.65
C CYS A 834 1.20 39.96 6.44
N GLN A 835 2.23 39.15 6.68
CA GLN A 835 3.00 38.52 5.61
C GLN A 835 2.23 37.45 4.85
N LEU A 836 1.44 36.64 5.59
CA LEU A 836 0.71 35.51 5.05
C LEU A 836 -0.68 35.90 4.51
N GLY A 837 -1.42 36.69 5.28
CA GLY A 837 -2.84 37.03 5.06
C GLY A 837 -3.11 37.84 3.80
N ARG A 838 -2.11 38.58 3.30
CA ARG A 838 -2.21 39.31 2.00
C ARG A 838 -2.45 38.42 0.78
N PHE A 839 -2.31 37.10 0.92
CA PHE A 839 -2.54 36.12 -0.14
C PHE A 839 -3.86 35.35 0.04
N LEU A 840 -4.64 35.65 1.08
CA LEU A 840 -5.96 35.06 1.26
C LEU A 840 -6.94 35.56 0.19
N PRO A 841 -7.95 34.76 -0.17
CA PRO A 841 -8.96 35.17 -1.12
C PRO A 841 -9.79 36.33 -0.57
N ASN A 842 -10.10 37.32 -1.42
CA ASN A 842 -10.93 38.47 -1.04
C ASN A 842 -12.42 38.11 -0.85
N THR A 843 -12.82 36.89 -1.23
CA THR A 843 -14.21 36.41 -1.20
C THR A 843 -14.73 36.19 0.22
N LEU A 844 -13.85 35.86 1.16
CA LEU A 844 -14.15 35.68 2.58
C LEU A 844 -13.14 36.49 3.40
N PRO A 845 -13.37 37.80 3.61
CA PRO A 845 -12.41 38.65 4.29
C PRO A 845 -12.23 38.23 5.75
N LEU A 846 -11.00 37.86 6.10
CA LEU A 846 -10.63 37.42 7.44
C LEU A 846 -10.01 38.58 8.21
N ASN A 847 -10.60 38.94 9.35
CA ASN A 847 -10.08 40.02 10.20
C ASN A 847 -8.75 39.61 10.86
N PRO A 848 -7.73 40.49 10.90
CA PRO A 848 -6.52 40.27 11.69
C PRO A 848 -6.85 40.06 13.17
N THR A 849 -6.31 38.98 13.75
CA THR A 849 -6.53 38.62 15.15
C THR A 849 -5.23 38.33 15.89
N ASN A 850 -5.29 38.41 17.22
CA ASN A 850 -4.14 38.19 18.08
C ASN A 850 -4.58 37.67 19.45
N LEU A 851 -3.60 37.27 20.25
CA LEU A 851 -3.78 36.88 21.64
C LEU A 851 -3.96 38.12 22.51
N SER A 852 -5.02 38.17 23.32
CA SER A 852 -5.30 39.33 24.18
C SER A 852 -4.45 39.39 25.44
N GLN A 853 -3.98 38.25 25.95
CA GLN A 853 -3.25 38.13 27.21
C GLN A 853 -1.79 37.72 26.97
N THR A 854 -0.93 37.93 27.97
CA THR A 854 0.46 37.41 27.99
C THR A 854 0.61 36.18 28.89
N CYS A 855 -0.36 35.97 29.78
CA CYS A 855 -0.43 34.83 30.70
C CYS A 855 -1.80 34.19 30.57
N TYR A 856 -1.83 32.87 30.40
CA TYR A 856 -3.06 32.09 30.24
C TYR A 856 -3.14 30.98 31.29
N ASP A 857 -4.20 30.97 32.08
CA ASP A 857 -4.47 29.86 32.99
C ASP A 857 -4.90 28.62 32.20
N LEU A 858 -4.42 27.46 32.66
CA LEU A 858 -4.67 26.21 31.96
C LEU A 858 -6.00 25.57 32.39
N HIS A 859 -6.78 25.17 31.39
CA HIS A 859 -7.97 24.35 31.55
C HIS A 859 -7.84 23.06 30.73
N GLU A 860 -8.65 22.06 31.07
CA GLU A 860 -8.67 20.81 30.33
C GLU A 860 -8.96 21.06 28.84
N LEU A 861 -8.17 20.39 27.99
CA LEU A 861 -8.30 20.40 26.55
C LEU A 861 -8.22 18.96 26.08
N LYS A 862 -9.36 18.38 25.70
CA LYS A 862 -9.44 17.05 25.08
C LYS A 862 -9.45 17.21 23.57
N LEU A 863 -8.57 16.51 22.87
CA LEU A 863 -8.54 16.53 21.39
C LEU A 863 -9.32 15.36 20.78
N ASP A 864 -9.66 14.35 21.57
CA ASP A 864 -10.40 13.15 21.13
C ASP A 864 -11.90 13.40 21.31
N ILE A 865 -12.49 14.15 20.38
CA ILE A 865 -13.86 14.68 20.55
C ILE A 865 -14.85 14.23 19.49
N PHE A 866 -14.41 13.89 18.28
CA PHE A 866 -15.34 13.47 17.24
C PHE A 866 -15.92 12.08 17.53
N SER A 867 -17.25 11.98 17.50
CA SER A 867 -17.98 10.72 17.50
C SER A 867 -18.21 10.21 16.08
N SER A 868 -18.83 9.03 15.96
CA SER A 868 -19.26 8.46 14.68
C SER A 868 -20.25 9.36 13.93
N ASP A 869 -21.04 10.17 14.65
CA ASP A 869 -21.97 11.14 14.06
C ASP A 869 -21.26 12.35 13.43
N GLU A 870 -19.98 12.60 13.78
CA GLU A 870 -19.20 13.75 13.33
C GLU A 870 -18.11 13.36 12.31
N THR A 871 -18.31 12.23 11.61
CA THR A 871 -17.33 11.63 10.68
C THR A 871 -16.84 12.62 9.61
N GLU A 872 -17.71 13.50 9.09
CA GLU A 872 -17.35 14.47 8.05
C GLU A 872 -16.31 15.48 8.52
N TYR A 873 -16.35 15.88 9.80
CA TYR A 873 -15.35 16.78 10.38
C TYR A 873 -14.02 16.08 10.62
N GLN A 874 -14.04 14.80 11.01
CA GLN A 874 -12.84 13.98 11.08
C GLN A 874 -12.18 13.84 9.70
N GLN A 875 -12.97 13.69 8.63
CA GLN A 875 -12.48 13.63 7.26
C GLN A 875 -11.90 14.97 6.80
N LEU A 876 -12.59 16.09 7.05
CA LEU A 876 -12.05 17.43 6.80
C LEU A 876 -10.72 17.65 7.53
N TYR A 877 -10.60 17.16 8.78
CA TYR A 877 -9.35 17.18 9.52
C TYR A 877 -8.22 16.44 8.79
N THR A 878 -8.48 15.29 8.15
CA THR A 878 -7.43 14.58 7.39
C THR A 878 -6.87 15.41 6.23
N LEU A 879 -7.71 16.23 5.59
CA LEU A 879 -7.27 17.14 4.51
C LEU A 879 -6.44 18.30 5.08
N VAL A 880 -6.91 18.95 6.16
CA VAL A 880 -6.22 20.09 6.77
C VAL A 880 -4.89 19.66 7.42
N VAL A 881 -4.87 18.55 8.14
CA VAL A 881 -3.65 18.07 8.81
C VAL A 881 -2.61 17.60 7.81
N ARG A 882 -3.03 17.03 6.68
CA ARG A 882 -2.12 16.73 5.57
C ARG A 882 -1.47 18.00 5.02
N ALA A 883 -2.27 19.04 4.77
CA ALA A 883 -1.75 20.32 4.31
C ALA A 883 -0.70 20.89 5.28
N LEU A 884 -1.05 20.93 6.57
CA LEU A 884 -0.19 21.43 7.63
C LEU A 884 1.13 20.66 7.69
N ARG A 885 1.07 19.32 7.75
CA ARG A 885 2.26 18.48 7.94
C ARG A 885 3.19 18.45 6.74
N LEU A 886 2.65 18.46 5.52
CA LEU A 886 3.48 18.56 4.33
C LEU A 886 4.17 19.93 4.25
N CYS A 887 3.47 21.02 4.59
CA CYS A 887 4.09 22.35 4.60
C CYS A 887 5.18 22.46 5.67
N ASP A 888 4.94 21.94 6.88
CA ASP A 888 5.90 21.97 7.98
C ASP A 888 7.17 21.18 7.62
N GLN A 889 7.00 19.93 7.18
CA GLN A 889 8.12 19.09 6.77
C GLN A 889 8.92 19.69 5.61
N ARG A 890 8.26 20.24 4.58
CA ARG A 890 8.95 20.79 3.41
C ARG A 890 9.64 22.12 3.72
N SER A 891 9.15 22.89 4.68
CA SER A 891 9.74 24.18 5.02
C SER A 891 11.12 24.10 5.69
N VAL A 892 11.48 22.91 6.20
CA VAL A 892 12.79 22.65 6.85
C VAL A 892 13.78 21.92 5.95
N GLN A 893 13.36 21.52 4.74
CA GLN A 893 14.18 20.91 3.70
C GLN A 893 14.64 22.00 2.72
#